data_AF-A0A9Y1ZA17-F1
#
_entry.id   AF-A0A9Y1ZA17-F1
#
_cell.length_a   1.000
_cell.length_b   1.000
_cell.length_c   1.000
_cell.angle_alpha   90.00
_cell.angle_beta   90.00
_cell.angle_gamma   90.00
#
_symmetry.space_group_name_H-M   'P 1'
#
loop_
_entity.id
_entity.type
_entity.pdbx_description
1 polymer ?
#
loop_
_entity_poly.entity_id
_entity_poly.type
_entity_poly.pdbx_seq_one_letter_code
_entity_poly.pdbx_strand_id
1 'polypeptide(L)'
;MKLTVKPLKQKDAGRGLAAIDRASMRKLDLENGDYILISGNGDGQAVARVWPGYPEDEGNGVVRIDGRLRQEANVGIDDRVTVEKADVKPASSVTVALPQNLRIKGDIGPLVRDKLSGQAVTEGQTVPFSLSFGPMSRSGQSVPLKIASTSPSGTVVITDSTSIEISETPAEQISEAAGETPEGVPNVTYEDIGGLDDELDQVREMIELPMRHPELFQQLGIEPPKGVLLHGPPGTGKTLMAKAVANEIDAHFQTISGPEIMSKYYGESEEQLREVFEEAEENAPAIVFIDELDSIAAKREEAGGDVERRVVAQLLSLMDGLEERGRVTVIAATNRIDDIDPALRRGGRFDREIEIGVPDKDGRKEILQVHTRGMPLSDAVDLEQYAENTHGFVGADLESLTRESAMNALRRIRPDLDLESEEIDAEVLESLQVTERDFKEALKGIQPSAMREVFVEVPDVSWNDVGGLEDTKERLRETIQWPLDYPEVFEQMDMEAAKGVLMYGPPGTGKTLLAKAVANEAQSNFISIKGPELLNKYVGESEKGVREVFEKARSNAPTVIFFDEIDSIAGERGQTTGDSGVGERVVSQLLTELDGLEELEDVVVIATTNRPDLIDQALLRPGRLDRHVHVPVPDEEGRKKIFEVHTREKPLADAIDLEWLAAETDGYVGADIEAVCREASMEATREFIDSVDPEEIDESVGNVRISKEHFENALTEIGPSVTPETRERYEEIEEEFQTAEPETEDQLGRTFQ
;
A
#
# COMPACT_ATOMS: atom_id res chain seq x y z
N MET A 1 -9.13 -32.88 -13.96
CA MET A 1 -9.10 -32.87 -12.47
C MET A 1 -9.94 -31.71 -11.97
N LYS A 2 -10.61 -31.83 -10.82
CA LYS A 2 -11.32 -30.68 -10.25
C LYS A 2 -10.37 -29.86 -9.38
N LEU A 3 -10.29 -28.56 -9.64
CA LEU A 3 -9.49 -27.60 -8.89
C LEU A 3 -10.38 -26.43 -8.45
N THR A 4 -10.00 -25.76 -7.38
CA THR A 4 -10.68 -24.55 -6.89
C THR A 4 -10.05 -23.31 -7.52
N VAL A 5 -10.87 -22.39 -8.03
CA VAL A 5 -10.42 -21.14 -8.64
C VAL A 5 -9.99 -20.14 -7.57
N LYS A 6 -8.86 -19.49 -7.76
CA LYS A 6 -8.39 -18.35 -6.95
C LYS A 6 -7.91 -17.20 -7.86
N PRO A 7 -7.84 -15.96 -7.37
CA PRO A 7 -7.32 -14.85 -8.17
C PRO A 7 -5.80 -14.99 -8.40
N LEU A 8 -5.36 -14.50 -9.55
CA LEU A 8 -3.94 -14.47 -9.92
C LEU A 8 -3.27 -13.22 -9.33
N LYS A 9 -1.99 -13.31 -8.91
CA LYS A 9 -1.27 -12.12 -8.40
C LYS A 9 -1.14 -11.05 -9.50
N GLN A 10 -1.20 -9.78 -9.11
CA GLN A 10 -1.32 -8.59 -9.98
C GLN A 10 -0.23 -8.51 -11.06
N LYS A 11 0.99 -8.98 -10.74
CA LYS A 11 2.14 -9.04 -11.66
C LYS A 11 1.97 -10.00 -12.85
N ASP A 12 1.17 -11.05 -12.68
CA ASP A 12 1.01 -12.14 -13.65
C ASP A 12 -0.33 -12.06 -14.39
N ALA A 13 -1.25 -11.20 -13.93
CA ALA A 13 -2.56 -10.96 -14.53
C ALA A 13 -2.48 -10.37 -15.96
N GLY A 14 -3.45 -10.73 -16.82
CA GLY A 14 -3.56 -10.23 -18.20
C GLY A 14 -2.69 -10.96 -19.22
N ARG A 15 -1.91 -11.96 -18.79
CA ARG A 15 -1.02 -12.76 -19.66
C ARG A 15 -1.65 -14.07 -20.16
N GLY A 16 -2.88 -14.38 -19.75
CA GLY A 16 -3.53 -15.66 -20.09
C GLY A 16 -2.89 -16.87 -19.40
N LEU A 17 -2.36 -16.66 -18.19
CA LEU A 17 -1.69 -17.68 -17.38
C LEU A 17 -2.67 -18.32 -16.40
N ALA A 18 -2.46 -19.61 -16.15
CA ALA A 18 -3.08 -20.35 -15.06
C ALA A 18 -1.99 -20.95 -14.16
N ALA A 19 -1.86 -20.40 -12.94
CA ALA A 19 -0.90 -20.90 -11.97
C ALA A 19 -1.50 -22.08 -11.20
N ILE A 20 -0.90 -23.27 -11.34
CA ILE A 20 -1.41 -24.52 -10.78
C ILE A 20 -0.42 -25.06 -9.76
N ASP A 21 -0.91 -25.53 -8.62
CA ASP A 21 -0.05 -26.14 -7.60
C ASP A 21 0.74 -27.34 -8.15
N ARG A 22 2.00 -27.48 -7.71
CA ARG A 22 2.93 -28.49 -8.24
C ARG A 22 2.42 -29.92 -8.05
N ALA A 23 1.64 -30.19 -7.00
CA ALA A 23 1.09 -31.52 -6.75
C ALA A 23 -0.01 -31.86 -7.78
N SER A 24 -0.85 -30.89 -8.12
CA SER A 24 -1.87 -31.02 -9.18
C SER A 24 -1.26 -31.10 -10.57
N MET A 25 -0.19 -30.33 -10.86
CA MET A 25 0.55 -30.44 -12.12
C MET A 25 1.07 -31.87 -12.35
N ARG A 26 1.69 -32.49 -11.33
CA ARG A 26 2.17 -33.88 -11.42
C ARG A 26 1.05 -34.90 -11.62
N LYS A 27 -0.13 -34.67 -11.01
CA LYS A 27 -1.30 -35.55 -11.19
C LYS A 27 -1.91 -35.44 -12.59
N LEU A 28 -1.83 -34.26 -13.20
CA LEU A 28 -2.34 -33.96 -14.54
C LEU A 28 -1.31 -34.20 -15.66
N ASP A 29 -0.08 -34.58 -15.32
CA ASP A 29 1.04 -34.74 -16.28
C ASP A 29 1.29 -33.45 -17.09
N LEU A 30 1.31 -32.32 -16.37
CA LEU A 30 1.53 -30.98 -16.90
C LEU A 30 2.95 -30.49 -16.61
N GLU A 31 3.58 -29.91 -17.62
CA GLU A 31 4.86 -29.19 -17.51
C GLU A 31 4.64 -27.67 -17.58
N ASN A 32 5.65 -26.89 -17.19
CA ASN A 32 5.60 -25.43 -17.31
C ASN A 32 5.50 -25.04 -18.80
N GLY A 33 4.51 -24.23 -19.15
CA GLY A 33 4.25 -23.80 -20.53
C GLY A 33 3.32 -24.71 -21.32
N ASP A 34 2.84 -25.83 -20.77
CA ASP A 34 1.73 -26.59 -21.35
C ASP A 34 0.45 -25.74 -21.37
N TYR A 35 -0.56 -26.17 -22.13
CA TYR A 35 -1.87 -25.52 -22.17
C TYR A 35 -2.92 -26.39 -21.51
N ILE A 36 -3.86 -25.75 -20.83
CA ILE A 36 -4.99 -26.42 -20.19
C ILE A 36 -6.31 -25.83 -20.66
N LEU A 37 -7.33 -26.68 -20.71
CA LEU A 37 -8.72 -26.32 -20.88
C LEU A 37 -9.37 -26.27 -19.50
N ILE A 38 -9.94 -25.13 -19.17
CA ILE A 38 -10.68 -24.86 -17.94
C ILE A 38 -12.15 -24.86 -18.32
N SER A 39 -12.87 -25.90 -17.90
CA SER A 39 -14.32 -25.98 -18.07
C SER A 39 -15.01 -25.57 -16.78
N GLY A 40 -15.81 -24.50 -16.87
CA GLY A 40 -16.53 -23.91 -15.76
C GLY A 40 -18.01 -24.26 -15.75
N ASN A 41 -18.87 -23.28 -15.45
CA ASN A 41 -20.31 -23.47 -15.36
C ASN A 41 -20.99 -23.24 -16.73
N GLY A 42 -21.92 -24.13 -17.10
CA GLY A 42 -22.62 -24.06 -18.38
C GLY A 42 -21.73 -24.45 -19.55
N ASP A 43 -21.75 -23.65 -20.63
CA ASP A 43 -20.91 -23.82 -21.83
C ASP A 43 -19.59 -23.03 -21.75
N GLY A 44 -19.27 -22.42 -20.60
CA GLY A 44 -18.07 -21.61 -20.38
C GLY A 44 -16.79 -22.44 -20.43
N GLN A 45 -15.88 -22.07 -21.33
CA GLN A 45 -14.58 -22.72 -21.52
C GLN A 45 -13.50 -21.68 -21.76
N ALA A 46 -12.41 -21.78 -20.99
CA ALA A 46 -11.23 -20.94 -21.17
C ALA A 46 -9.98 -21.80 -21.41
N VAL A 47 -9.05 -21.30 -22.23
CA VAL A 47 -7.76 -21.96 -22.46
C VAL A 47 -6.65 -21.09 -21.90
N ALA A 48 -5.83 -21.66 -21.03
CA ALA A 48 -4.78 -20.93 -20.34
C ALA A 48 -3.44 -21.66 -20.43
N ARG A 49 -2.35 -20.89 -20.40
CA ARG A 49 -0.99 -21.44 -20.34
C ARG A 49 -0.62 -21.74 -18.89
N VAL A 50 -0.12 -22.94 -18.65
CA VAL A 50 0.25 -23.44 -17.32
C VAL A 50 1.50 -22.70 -16.82
N TRP A 51 1.38 -22.17 -15.62
CA TRP A 51 2.46 -21.58 -14.84
C TRP A 51 2.63 -22.33 -13.52
N PRO A 52 3.86 -22.46 -12.98
CA PRO A 52 4.04 -23.04 -11.65
C PRO A 52 3.30 -22.22 -10.59
N GLY A 53 2.48 -22.88 -9.77
CA GLY A 53 1.78 -22.29 -8.64
C GLY A 53 2.72 -21.75 -7.57
N TYR A 54 2.18 -20.86 -6.73
CA TYR A 54 2.91 -20.22 -5.64
C TYR A 54 3.18 -21.23 -4.50
N PRO A 55 4.23 -21.02 -3.69
CA PRO A 55 4.55 -21.92 -2.57
C PRO A 55 3.39 -22.12 -1.58
N GLU A 56 2.58 -21.08 -1.38
CA GLU A 56 1.44 -21.04 -0.46
C GLU A 56 0.29 -21.99 -0.88
N ASP A 57 0.15 -22.28 -2.17
CA ASP A 57 -0.94 -23.08 -2.72
C ASP A 57 -0.61 -24.59 -2.81
N GLU A 58 0.60 -24.99 -2.39
CA GLU A 58 1.09 -26.35 -2.63
C GLU A 58 0.25 -27.41 -1.90
N GLY A 59 -0.39 -28.29 -2.68
CA GLY A 59 -1.21 -29.40 -2.17
C GLY A 59 -2.67 -29.06 -1.91
N ASN A 60 -3.09 -27.80 -2.10
CA ASN A 60 -4.46 -27.35 -1.84
C ASN A 60 -5.43 -27.59 -3.01
N GLY A 61 -4.93 -28.04 -4.18
CA GLY A 61 -5.78 -28.30 -5.35
C GLY A 61 -6.34 -27.03 -5.95
N VAL A 62 -5.51 -25.99 -6.06
CA VAL A 62 -5.89 -24.64 -6.46
C VAL A 62 -5.38 -24.35 -7.87
N VAL A 63 -6.20 -23.64 -8.64
CA VAL A 63 -5.80 -23.00 -9.90
C VAL A 63 -6.06 -21.51 -9.80
N ARG A 64 -5.01 -20.70 -9.97
CA ARG A 64 -5.12 -19.25 -10.03
C ARG A 64 -5.20 -18.79 -11.46
N ILE A 65 -6.26 -18.06 -11.79
CA ILE A 65 -6.51 -17.47 -13.12
C ILE A 65 -6.94 -16.03 -12.97
N ASP A 66 -6.67 -15.21 -13.99
CA ASP A 66 -7.09 -13.81 -14.02
C ASP A 66 -8.60 -13.65 -14.26
N GLY A 67 -9.14 -12.47 -13.96
CA GLY A 67 -10.56 -12.17 -14.12
C GLY A 67 -11.08 -12.39 -15.55
N ARG A 68 -10.24 -12.21 -16.58
CA ARG A 68 -10.63 -12.47 -17.98
C ARG A 68 -10.90 -13.95 -18.22
N LEU A 69 -9.98 -14.82 -17.81
CA LEU A 69 -10.17 -16.28 -17.92
C LEU A 69 -11.35 -16.76 -17.07
N ARG A 70 -11.61 -16.12 -15.93
CA ARG A 70 -12.80 -16.38 -15.10
C ARG A 70 -14.10 -16.07 -15.83
N GLN A 71 -14.19 -14.90 -16.46
CA GLN A 71 -15.35 -14.50 -17.28
C GLN A 71 -15.54 -15.44 -18.48
N GLU A 72 -14.46 -15.80 -19.21
CA GLU A 72 -14.53 -16.75 -20.34
C GLU A 72 -15.00 -18.15 -19.91
N ALA A 73 -14.52 -18.63 -18.75
CA ALA A 73 -14.94 -19.90 -18.18
C ALA A 73 -16.31 -19.82 -17.45
N ASN A 74 -16.88 -18.63 -17.29
CA ASN A 74 -18.10 -18.37 -16.52
C ASN A 74 -18.03 -18.95 -15.10
N VAL A 75 -16.98 -18.57 -14.36
CA VAL A 75 -16.74 -19.00 -12.97
C VAL A 75 -16.31 -17.82 -12.11
N GLY A 76 -16.78 -17.80 -10.87
CA GLY A 76 -16.27 -16.87 -9.87
C GLY A 76 -15.09 -17.46 -9.09
N ILE A 77 -14.52 -16.67 -8.20
CA ILE A 77 -13.53 -17.16 -7.23
C ILE A 77 -14.13 -18.27 -6.35
N ASP A 78 -13.32 -19.21 -5.90
CA ASP A 78 -13.71 -20.36 -5.07
C ASP A 78 -14.67 -21.39 -5.72
N ASP A 79 -15.06 -21.18 -6.99
CA ASP A 79 -15.75 -22.21 -7.76
C ASP A 79 -14.85 -23.39 -8.09
N ARG A 80 -15.48 -24.55 -8.30
CA ARG A 80 -14.78 -25.77 -8.73
C ARG A 80 -14.83 -25.92 -10.24
N VAL A 81 -13.68 -25.77 -10.88
CA VAL A 81 -13.49 -25.97 -12.32
C VAL A 81 -12.93 -27.35 -12.63
N THR A 82 -13.24 -27.85 -13.83
CA THR A 82 -12.58 -29.04 -14.37
C THR A 82 -11.43 -28.61 -15.27
N VAL A 83 -10.21 -29.01 -14.90
CA VAL A 83 -8.98 -28.71 -15.63
C VAL A 83 -8.47 -29.95 -16.32
N GLU A 84 -8.24 -29.84 -17.64
CA GLU A 84 -7.71 -30.92 -18.48
C GLU A 84 -6.61 -30.39 -19.40
N LYS A 85 -5.67 -31.26 -19.80
CA LYS A 85 -4.60 -30.88 -20.73
C LYS A 85 -5.19 -30.59 -22.11
N ALA A 86 -4.90 -29.41 -22.65
CA ALA A 86 -5.36 -28.99 -23.97
C ALA A 86 -4.28 -29.27 -25.02
N ASP A 87 -4.66 -29.89 -26.13
CA ASP A 87 -3.79 -30.03 -27.31
C ASP A 87 -3.97 -28.81 -28.21
N VAL A 88 -3.24 -27.74 -27.89
CA VAL A 88 -3.31 -26.47 -28.64
C VAL A 88 -2.19 -26.44 -29.67
N LYS A 89 -2.56 -26.27 -30.94
CA LYS A 89 -1.60 -26.27 -32.05
C LYS A 89 -1.00 -24.87 -32.24
N PRO A 90 0.27 -24.77 -32.65
CA PRO A 90 0.86 -23.49 -33.02
C PRO A 90 0.17 -22.95 -34.28
N ALA A 91 -0.16 -21.66 -34.26
CA ALA A 91 -0.80 -20.97 -35.37
C ALA A 91 0.20 -20.75 -36.52
N SER A 92 -0.20 -21.11 -37.74
CA SER A 92 0.53 -20.76 -38.96
C SER A 92 0.23 -19.32 -39.38
N SER A 93 -1.05 -18.93 -39.32
CA SER A 93 -1.49 -17.55 -39.52
C SER A 93 -2.72 -17.21 -38.66
N VAL A 94 -2.81 -15.95 -38.26
CA VAL A 94 -3.97 -15.40 -37.54
C VAL A 94 -4.36 -14.07 -38.18
N THR A 95 -5.64 -13.91 -38.51
CA THR A 95 -6.17 -12.64 -39.02
C THR A 95 -6.82 -11.87 -37.87
N VAL A 96 -6.42 -10.62 -37.70
CA VAL A 96 -6.88 -9.74 -36.62
C VAL A 96 -7.60 -8.52 -37.18
N ALA A 97 -8.71 -8.11 -36.56
CA ALA A 97 -9.46 -6.93 -36.95
C ALA A 97 -9.29 -5.84 -35.89
N LEU A 98 -8.94 -4.63 -36.36
CA LEU A 98 -8.85 -3.43 -35.53
C LEU A 98 -10.20 -2.69 -35.52
N PRO A 99 -10.51 -1.92 -34.46
CA PRO A 99 -11.69 -1.06 -34.43
C PRO A 99 -11.54 0.15 -35.35
N GLN A 100 -12.68 0.72 -35.78
CA GLN A 100 -12.73 1.75 -36.85
C GLN A 100 -11.94 3.03 -36.55
N ASN A 101 -11.80 3.36 -35.26
CA ASN A 101 -11.15 4.56 -34.77
C ASN A 101 -9.62 4.48 -34.78
N LEU A 102 -9.04 3.32 -35.11
CA LEU A 102 -7.60 3.12 -35.10
C LEU A 102 -7.09 2.82 -36.52
N ARG A 103 -6.31 3.75 -37.08
CA ARG A 103 -5.66 3.61 -38.39
C ARG A 103 -4.15 3.77 -38.22
N ILE A 104 -3.40 2.72 -38.48
CA ILE A 104 -1.94 2.69 -38.34
C ILE A 104 -1.33 2.46 -39.72
N LYS A 105 -0.25 3.19 -40.02
CA LYS A 105 0.48 3.08 -41.28
C LYS A 105 1.65 2.12 -41.11
N GLY A 106 1.75 1.15 -42.02
CA GLY A 106 2.78 0.10 -41.99
C GLY A 106 2.26 -1.24 -41.47
N ASP A 107 3.15 -2.21 -41.35
CA ASP A 107 2.82 -3.56 -40.87
C ASP A 107 2.93 -3.62 -39.34
N ILE A 108 1.80 -3.60 -38.64
CA ILE A 108 1.74 -3.81 -37.18
C ILE A 108 1.71 -5.30 -36.80
N GLY A 109 1.68 -6.21 -37.78
CA GLY A 109 1.65 -7.65 -37.55
C GLY A 109 2.75 -8.15 -36.61
N PRO A 110 4.01 -7.67 -36.71
CA PRO A 110 5.07 -8.01 -35.75
C PRO A 110 4.76 -7.56 -34.31
N LEU A 111 4.24 -6.35 -34.12
CA LEU A 111 3.93 -5.80 -32.80
C LEU A 111 2.76 -6.53 -32.14
N VAL A 112 1.73 -6.89 -32.92
CA VAL A 112 0.62 -7.74 -32.45
C VAL A 112 1.12 -9.15 -32.09
N ARG A 113 2.04 -9.71 -32.90
CA ARG A 113 2.62 -11.04 -32.64
C ARG A 113 3.40 -11.07 -31.33
N ASP A 114 4.26 -10.08 -31.11
CA ASP A 114 5.10 -10.01 -29.91
C ASP A 114 4.24 -9.96 -28.64
N LYS A 115 3.21 -9.09 -28.64
CA LYS A 115 2.30 -8.96 -27.48
C LYS A 115 1.42 -10.18 -27.24
N LEU A 116 1.03 -10.89 -28.29
CA LEU A 116 0.19 -12.08 -28.17
C LEU A 116 1.02 -13.38 -28.13
N SER A 117 2.34 -13.32 -28.16
CA SER A 117 3.21 -14.50 -28.20
C SER A 117 3.00 -15.36 -26.94
N GLY A 118 2.79 -16.65 -27.16
CA GLY A 118 2.48 -17.63 -26.10
C GLY A 118 1.04 -17.59 -25.60
N GLN A 119 0.18 -16.69 -26.08
CA GLN A 119 -1.25 -16.70 -25.74
C GLN A 119 -2.03 -17.68 -26.65
N ALA A 120 -3.01 -18.36 -26.05
CA ALA A 120 -3.98 -19.14 -26.78
C ALA A 120 -5.14 -18.23 -27.21
N VAL A 121 -5.44 -18.22 -28.51
CA VAL A 121 -6.50 -17.40 -29.10
C VAL A 121 -7.48 -18.26 -29.88
N THR A 122 -8.75 -17.89 -29.85
CA THR A 122 -9.84 -18.58 -30.55
C THR A 122 -10.49 -17.66 -31.59
N GLU A 123 -10.93 -18.21 -32.71
CA GLU A 123 -11.68 -17.47 -33.73
C GLU A 123 -12.94 -16.84 -33.12
N GLY A 124 -13.16 -15.55 -33.39
CA GLY A 124 -14.25 -14.75 -32.83
C GLY A 124 -13.95 -14.11 -31.48
N GLN A 125 -12.87 -14.49 -30.80
CA GLN A 125 -12.46 -13.92 -29.51
C GLN A 125 -12.04 -12.45 -29.65
N THR A 126 -12.41 -11.63 -28.66
CA THR A 126 -11.90 -10.26 -28.53
C THR A 126 -10.79 -10.27 -27.48
N VAL A 127 -9.58 -9.89 -27.89
CA VAL A 127 -8.42 -9.81 -27.01
C VAL A 127 -8.09 -8.34 -26.77
N PRO A 128 -7.92 -7.91 -25.51
CA PRO A 128 -7.44 -6.57 -25.21
C PRO A 128 -6.01 -6.42 -25.74
N PHE A 129 -5.82 -5.46 -26.64
CA PHE A 129 -4.54 -5.10 -27.22
C PHE A 129 -4.17 -3.70 -26.76
N SER A 130 -3.28 -3.62 -25.78
CA SER A 130 -2.72 -2.34 -25.35
C SER A 130 -1.69 -1.91 -26.39
N LEU A 131 -2.03 -0.97 -27.25
CA LEU A 131 -1.02 -0.29 -28.05
C LEU A 131 -0.17 0.58 -27.13
N SER A 132 1.12 0.72 -27.44
CA SER A 132 2.07 1.55 -26.69
C SER A 132 1.71 3.05 -26.67
N PHE A 133 0.55 3.44 -27.20
CA PHE A 133 -0.03 4.74 -26.88
C PHE A 133 -0.16 4.82 -25.37
N GLY A 134 0.62 5.70 -24.75
CA GLY A 134 0.35 6.15 -23.39
C GLY A 134 -1.09 6.71 -23.27
N PRO A 135 -1.44 7.44 -22.20
CA PRO A 135 -2.81 7.72 -21.77
C PRO A 135 -3.59 8.72 -22.65
N MET A 136 -3.39 8.74 -23.98
CA MET A 136 -4.24 9.46 -24.93
C MET A 136 -5.66 8.87 -25.03
N SER A 137 -5.85 7.59 -24.68
CA SER A 137 -7.18 7.12 -24.29
C SER A 137 -7.43 7.56 -22.86
N ARG A 138 -8.53 8.28 -22.60
CA ARG A 138 -8.91 8.91 -21.32
C ARG A 138 -9.01 7.94 -20.11
N SER A 139 -8.60 6.69 -20.27
CA SER A 139 -8.97 5.54 -19.44
C SER A 139 -7.91 4.42 -19.43
N GLY A 140 -6.75 4.58 -20.09
CA GLY A 140 -5.80 3.45 -20.22
C GLY A 140 -6.39 2.23 -20.96
N GLN A 141 -7.48 2.44 -21.71
CA GLN A 141 -8.23 1.36 -22.33
C GLN A 141 -7.41 0.65 -23.40
N SER A 142 -7.18 -0.64 -23.17
CA SER A 142 -6.77 -1.61 -24.18
C SER A 142 -7.71 -1.56 -25.37
N VAL A 143 -7.16 -1.49 -26.58
CA VAL A 143 -7.97 -1.53 -27.80
C VAL A 143 -8.49 -2.95 -27.99
N PRO A 144 -9.81 -3.17 -28.12
CA PRO A 144 -10.34 -4.51 -28.35
C PRO A 144 -9.94 -4.96 -29.76
N LEU A 145 -9.07 -5.95 -29.84
CA LEU A 145 -8.62 -6.56 -31.08
C LEU A 145 -9.36 -7.88 -31.27
N LYS A 146 -10.08 -8.02 -32.38
CA LYS A 146 -10.90 -9.20 -32.63
C LYS A 146 -10.17 -10.19 -33.52
N ILE A 147 -10.15 -11.46 -33.12
CA ILE A 147 -9.58 -12.54 -33.91
C ILE A 147 -10.61 -12.93 -34.99
N ALA A 148 -10.33 -12.56 -36.24
CA ALA A 148 -11.24 -12.79 -37.37
C ALA A 148 -11.17 -14.23 -37.87
N SER A 149 -9.98 -14.83 -37.94
CA SER A 149 -9.80 -16.25 -38.30
C SER A 149 -8.45 -16.79 -37.84
N THR A 150 -8.37 -18.10 -37.63
CA THR A 150 -7.15 -18.82 -37.23
C THR A 150 -6.83 -19.97 -38.18
N SER A 151 -5.54 -20.21 -38.42
CA SER A 151 -5.06 -21.34 -39.22
C SER A 151 -4.01 -22.13 -38.44
N PRO A 152 -4.27 -23.41 -38.07
CA PRO A 152 -5.50 -24.18 -38.29
C PRO A 152 -6.73 -23.62 -37.52
N SER A 153 -7.94 -23.93 -37.99
CA SER A 153 -9.19 -23.46 -37.38
C SER A 153 -9.36 -24.00 -35.96
N GLY A 154 -9.83 -23.14 -35.05
CA GLY A 154 -10.03 -23.46 -33.63
C GLY A 154 -9.08 -22.66 -32.74
N THR A 155 -8.92 -23.10 -31.49
CA THR A 155 -7.99 -22.48 -30.54
C THR A 155 -6.54 -22.80 -30.92
N VAL A 156 -5.73 -21.76 -31.12
CA VAL A 156 -4.32 -21.86 -31.54
C VAL A 156 -3.43 -21.01 -30.66
N VAL A 157 -2.15 -21.38 -30.57
CA VAL A 157 -1.13 -20.59 -29.87
C VAL A 157 -0.40 -19.70 -30.86
N ILE A 158 -0.30 -18.40 -30.57
CA ILE A 158 0.56 -17.50 -31.33
C ILE A 158 2.01 -17.74 -30.90
N THR A 159 2.89 -17.95 -31.88
CA THR A 159 4.33 -18.15 -31.66
C THR A 159 5.11 -17.13 -32.47
N ASP A 160 6.42 -17.04 -32.25
CA ASP A 160 7.31 -16.15 -33.01
C ASP A 160 7.27 -16.42 -34.53
N SER A 161 6.89 -17.63 -34.92
CA SER A 161 6.76 -18.08 -36.33
C SER A 161 5.39 -17.81 -36.96
N THR A 162 4.40 -17.35 -36.20
CA THR A 162 3.02 -17.13 -36.67
C THR A 162 2.90 -15.88 -37.52
N SER A 163 2.31 -15.95 -38.71
CA SER A 163 2.02 -14.77 -39.53
C SER A 163 0.74 -14.06 -39.06
N ILE A 164 0.83 -12.77 -38.71
CA ILE A 164 -0.35 -11.96 -38.35
C ILE A 164 -0.77 -11.12 -39.56
N GLU A 165 -2.03 -11.21 -39.95
CA GLU A 165 -2.63 -10.43 -41.04
C GLU A 165 -3.72 -9.50 -40.48
N ILE A 166 -3.77 -8.25 -40.95
CA ILE A 166 -4.78 -7.28 -40.49
C ILE A 166 -5.96 -7.31 -41.46
N SER A 167 -7.16 -7.49 -40.94
CA SER A 167 -8.39 -7.44 -41.73
C SER A 167 -8.70 -6.02 -42.19
N GLU A 168 -9.15 -5.88 -43.44
CA GLU A 168 -9.71 -4.63 -43.96
C GLU A 168 -11.10 -4.32 -43.40
N THR A 169 -11.79 -5.33 -42.84
CA THR A 169 -13.09 -5.16 -42.17
C THR A 169 -12.90 -4.80 -40.69
N PRO A 170 -13.59 -3.76 -40.19
CA PRO A 170 -13.50 -3.38 -38.79
C PRO A 170 -14.09 -4.41 -37.83
N ALA A 171 -13.58 -4.44 -36.59
CA ALA A 171 -13.99 -5.39 -35.56
C ALA A 171 -15.51 -5.38 -35.28
N GLU A 172 -16.17 -4.22 -35.36
CA GLU A 172 -17.60 -4.03 -35.07
C GLU A 172 -18.52 -4.61 -36.16
N GLN A 173 -18.01 -4.86 -37.37
CA GLN A 173 -18.79 -5.51 -38.44
C GLN A 173 -18.72 -7.04 -38.36
N ILE A 174 -17.82 -7.57 -37.52
CA ILE A 174 -17.65 -9.02 -37.30
C ILE A 174 -18.50 -9.48 -36.08
N SER A 175 -19.09 -8.56 -35.31
CA SER A 175 -19.77 -8.82 -34.02
C SER A 175 -21.27 -9.14 -34.06
N GLU A 176 -21.94 -9.20 -35.20
CA GLU A 176 -23.40 -9.50 -35.24
C GLU A 176 -23.79 -10.95 -34.83
N ALA A 177 -22.90 -11.75 -34.22
CA ALA A 177 -23.15 -13.17 -33.90
C ALA A 177 -22.89 -13.61 -32.44
N ALA A 178 -22.41 -12.74 -31.54
CA ALA A 178 -22.24 -13.08 -30.12
C ALA A 178 -22.63 -11.85 -29.28
N GLY A 179 -23.45 -12.09 -28.24
CA GLY A 179 -24.25 -11.09 -27.53
C GLY A 179 -23.52 -9.81 -27.14
N GLU A 180 -24.27 -8.70 -27.24
CA GLU A 180 -23.91 -7.38 -26.76
C GLU A 180 -23.47 -7.45 -25.29
N THR A 181 -22.19 -7.24 -25.01
CA THR A 181 -21.76 -6.79 -23.68
C THR A 181 -22.37 -5.41 -23.43
N PRO A 182 -22.99 -5.14 -22.26
CA PRO A 182 -23.61 -3.86 -21.99
C PRO A 182 -22.59 -2.73 -22.13
N GLU A 183 -22.93 -1.72 -22.95
CA GLU A 183 -22.19 -0.47 -23.01
C GLU A 183 -22.20 0.19 -21.61
N GLY A 184 -21.03 0.50 -21.05
CA GLY A 184 -20.91 1.57 -20.06
C GLY A 184 -20.14 1.29 -18.77
N VAL A 185 -19.80 0.04 -18.43
CA VAL A 185 -19.04 -0.25 -17.21
C VAL A 185 -17.61 -0.66 -17.57
N PRO A 186 -16.55 0.02 -17.08
CA PRO A 186 -15.22 -0.57 -17.12
C PRO A 186 -15.23 -1.85 -16.28
N ASN A 187 -14.94 -3.00 -16.91
CA ASN A 187 -14.80 -4.28 -16.24
C ASN A 187 -13.55 -4.27 -15.35
N VAL A 188 -13.64 -3.67 -14.17
CA VAL A 188 -12.58 -3.69 -13.16
C VAL A 188 -12.65 -5.03 -12.46
N THR A 189 -11.52 -5.73 -12.36
CA THR A 189 -11.40 -7.01 -11.65
C THR A 189 -10.58 -6.82 -10.37
N TYR A 190 -10.56 -7.80 -9.47
CA TYR A 190 -9.74 -7.70 -8.25
C TYR A 190 -8.25 -7.56 -8.55
N GLU A 191 -7.78 -8.14 -9.67
CA GLU A 191 -6.40 -7.99 -10.11
C GLU A 191 -6.06 -6.57 -10.59
N ASP A 192 -7.05 -5.71 -10.79
CA ASP A 192 -6.87 -4.30 -11.15
C ASP A 192 -6.89 -3.38 -9.92
N ILE A 193 -6.97 -3.95 -8.72
CA ILE A 193 -6.82 -3.27 -7.44
C ILE A 193 -5.50 -3.75 -6.82
N GLY A 194 -4.65 -2.80 -6.40
CA GLY A 194 -3.40 -3.09 -5.69
C GLY A 194 -3.41 -2.47 -4.30
N GLY A 195 -2.76 -3.14 -3.35
CA GLY A 195 -2.51 -2.61 -2.01
C GLY A 195 -3.73 -2.51 -1.08
N LEU A 196 -4.80 -3.26 -1.36
CA LEU A 196 -6.02 -3.30 -0.56
C LEU A 196 -6.49 -4.75 -0.33
N ASP A 197 -5.58 -5.72 -0.26
CA ASP A 197 -5.92 -7.14 -0.21
C ASP A 197 -6.75 -7.49 1.04
N ASP A 198 -6.36 -6.97 2.21
CA ASP A 198 -7.05 -7.21 3.48
C ASP A 198 -8.45 -6.60 3.48
N GLU A 199 -8.59 -5.35 3.03
CA GLU A 199 -9.89 -4.69 2.91
C GLU A 199 -10.78 -5.37 1.87
N LEU A 200 -10.19 -5.86 0.77
CA LEU A 200 -10.91 -6.60 -0.26
C LEU A 200 -11.46 -7.91 0.30
N ASP A 201 -10.68 -8.65 1.08
CA ASP A 201 -11.14 -9.89 1.72
C ASP A 201 -12.28 -9.62 2.71
N GLN A 202 -12.22 -8.53 3.49
CA GLN A 202 -13.34 -8.11 4.35
C GLN A 202 -14.61 -7.82 3.55
N VAL A 203 -14.51 -7.05 2.45
CA VAL A 203 -15.67 -6.76 1.60
C VAL A 203 -16.22 -8.03 0.95
N ARG A 204 -15.35 -8.97 0.54
CA ARG A 204 -15.75 -10.25 -0.03
C ARG A 204 -16.52 -11.10 0.97
N GLU A 205 -16.04 -11.23 2.20
CA GLU A 205 -16.77 -11.95 3.25
C GLU A 205 -18.15 -11.34 3.54
N MET A 206 -18.25 -10.02 3.49
CA MET A 206 -19.48 -9.30 3.81
C MET A 206 -20.49 -9.26 2.66
N ILE A 207 -20.05 -9.31 1.40
CA ILE A 207 -20.92 -9.10 0.22
C ILE A 207 -20.99 -10.35 -0.66
N GLU A 208 -19.84 -10.94 -1.01
CA GLU A 208 -19.78 -12.10 -1.90
C GLU A 208 -20.38 -13.35 -1.23
N LEU A 209 -20.02 -13.60 0.03
CA LEU A 209 -20.46 -14.81 0.75
C LEU A 209 -21.98 -14.89 0.93
N PRO A 210 -22.70 -13.83 1.37
CA PRO A 210 -24.17 -13.85 1.43
C PRO A 210 -24.86 -14.07 0.08
N MET A 211 -24.31 -13.50 -0.99
CA MET A 211 -24.92 -13.58 -2.32
C MET A 211 -24.73 -14.95 -2.97
N ARG A 212 -23.54 -15.54 -2.82
CA ARG A 212 -23.18 -16.83 -3.44
C ARG A 212 -23.62 -18.03 -2.62
N HIS A 213 -23.54 -17.94 -1.29
CA HIS A 213 -23.85 -19.03 -0.36
C HIS A 213 -24.87 -18.64 0.73
N PRO A 214 -26.09 -18.20 0.35
CA PRO A 214 -27.12 -17.81 1.32
C PRO A 214 -27.52 -18.94 2.27
N GLU A 215 -27.34 -20.20 1.86
CA GLU A 215 -27.59 -21.38 2.69
C GLU A 215 -26.77 -21.40 4.00
N LEU A 216 -25.56 -20.83 4.01
CA LEU A 216 -24.70 -20.81 5.20
C LEU A 216 -25.30 -19.91 6.28
N PHE A 217 -25.77 -18.73 5.90
CA PHE A 217 -26.42 -17.77 6.79
C PHE A 217 -27.74 -18.32 7.34
N GLN A 218 -28.53 -18.97 6.48
CA GLN A 218 -29.77 -19.63 6.89
C GLN A 218 -29.55 -20.76 7.89
N GLN A 219 -28.51 -21.57 7.70
CA GLN A 219 -28.20 -22.68 8.59
C GLN A 219 -27.66 -22.19 9.95
N LEU A 220 -26.90 -21.11 9.95
CA LEU A 220 -26.38 -20.46 11.16
C LEU A 220 -27.43 -19.60 11.87
N GLY A 221 -28.52 -19.23 11.18
CA GLY A 221 -29.58 -18.38 11.73
C GLY A 221 -29.13 -16.94 11.97
N ILE A 222 -28.18 -16.47 11.16
CA ILE A 222 -27.64 -15.10 11.22
C ILE A 222 -28.13 -14.31 10.00
N GLU A 223 -28.38 -13.02 10.18
CA GLU A 223 -28.75 -12.12 9.09
C GLU A 223 -27.48 -11.62 8.38
N PRO A 224 -27.49 -11.56 7.04
CA PRO A 224 -26.38 -10.94 6.31
C PRO A 224 -26.36 -9.43 6.54
N PRO A 225 -25.18 -8.79 6.46
CA PRO A 225 -25.08 -7.34 6.63
C PRO A 225 -25.85 -6.62 5.51
N LYS A 226 -26.64 -5.59 5.86
CA LYS A 226 -27.44 -4.85 4.88
C LYS A 226 -26.63 -3.79 4.14
N GLY A 227 -25.64 -3.22 4.82
CA GLY A 227 -24.77 -2.23 4.22
C GLY A 227 -23.37 -2.18 4.81
N VAL A 228 -22.44 -1.77 3.96
CA VAL A 228 -21.01 -1.59 4.24
C VAL A 228 -20.65 -0.12 4.01
N LEU A 229 -19.99 0.50 4.98
CA LEU A 229 -19.49 1.88 4.89
C LEU A 229 -17.97 1.88 4.72
N LEU A 230 -17.50 2.34 3.57
CA LEU A 230 -16.08 2.53 3.24
C LEU A 230 -15.65 3.96 3.61
N HIS A 231 -14.66 4.12 4.49
CA HIS A 231 -14.13 5.44 4.86
C HIS A 231 -12.60 5.55 4.69
N GLY A 232 -12.01 6.74 4.88
CA GLY A 232 -10.59 7.02 4.61
C GLY A 232 -10.34 8.15 3.60
N PRO A 233 -9.09 8.48 3.25
CA PRO A 233 -8.77 9.61 2.39
C PRO A 233 -9.31 9.48 0.95
N PRO A 234 -9.47 10.62 0.24
CA PRO A 234 -9.87 10.60 -1.16
C PRO A 234 -8.77 10.02 -2.04
N GLY A 235 -9.15 9.31 -3.10
CA GLY A 235 -8.20 8.76 -4.08
C GLY A 235 -7.54 7.43 -3.70
N THR A 236 -8.00 6.78 -2.63
CA THR A 236 -7.54 5.42 -2.23
C THR A 236 -8.20 4.28 -3.00
N GLY A 237 -9.27 4.55 -3.78
CA GLY A 237 -9.89 3.55 -4.66
C GLY A 237 -11.19 2.92 -4.16
N LYS A 238 -11.88 3.53 -3.18
CA LYS A 238 -13.19 3.07 -2.66
C LYS A 238 -14.22 2.73 -3.76
N THR A 239 -14.37 3.61 -4.74
CA THR A 239 -15.28 3.44 -5.88
C THR A 239 -14.82 2.32 -6.82
N LEU A 240 -13.51 2.10 -6.97
CA LEU A 240 -12.96 1.00 -7.77
C LEU A 240 -13.20 -0.35 -7.06
N MET A 241 -13.02 -0.41 -5.75
CA MET A 241 -13.30 -1.59 -4.93
C MET A 241 -14.75 -2.05 -5.06
N ALA A 242 -15.71 -1.13 -4.90
CA ALA A 242 -17.14 -1.46 -5.05
C ALA A 242 -17.48 -1.99 -6.45
N LYS A 243 -16.90 -1.38 -7.50
CA LYS A 243 -17.08 -1.82 -8.89
C LYS A 243 -16.49 -3.21 -9.15
N ALA A 244 -15.31 -3.49 -8.60
CA ALA A 244 -14.67 -4.79 -8.76
C ALA A 244 -15.47 -5.90 -8.09
N VAL A 245 -16.00 -5.65 -6.88
CA VAL A 245 -16.85 -6.61 -6.18
C VAL A 245 -18.13 -6.89 -6.95
N ALA A 246 -18.78 -5.86 -7.50
CA ALA A 246 -19.98 -6.03 -8.31
C ALA A 246 -19.73 -6.86 -9.58
N ASN A 247 -18.61 -6.60 -10.27
CA ASN A 247 -18.22 -7.32 -11.48
C ASN A 247 -17.86 -8.79 -11.19
N GLU A 248 -17.23 -9.09 -10.05
CA GLU A 248 -16.86 -10.47 -9.71
C GLU A 248 -18.08 -11.34 -9.35
N ILE A 249 -19.10 -10.76 -8.73
CA ILE A 249 -20.32 -11.49 -8.34
C ILE A 249 -21.44 -11.44 -9.40
N ASP A 250 -21.17 -10.82 -10.56
CA ASP A 250 -22.14 -10.59 -11.64
C ASP A 250 -23.45 -9.94 -11.15
N ALA A 251 -23.32 -8.96 -10.23
CA ALA A 251 -24.46 -8.21 -9.70
C ALA A 251 -24.69 -6.92 -10.48
N HIS A 252 -25.95 -6.52 -10.61
CA HIS A 252 -26.31 -5.24 -11.19
C HIS A 252 -25.74 -4.09 -10.33
N PHE A 253 -24.95 -3.20 -10.92
CA PHE A 253 -24.27 -2.13 -10.19
C PHE A 253 -24.91 -0.77 -10.44
N GLN A 254 -25.53 -0.20 -9.42
CA GLN A 254 -26.20 1.08 -9.49
C GLN A 254 -25.45 2.12 -8.65
N THR A 255 -25.04 3.23 -9.27
CA THR A 255 -24.24 4.27 -8.60
C THR A 255 -25.08 5.51 -8.31
N ILE A 256 -24.90 6.06 -7.12
CA ILE A 256 -25.46 7.33 -6.67
C ILE A 256 -24.31 8.20 -6.18
N SER A 257 -24.15 9.41 -6.72
CA SER A 257 -23.26 10.40 -6.12
C SER A 257 -24.05 11.35 -5.23
N GLY A 258 -23.60 11.58 -3.99
CA GLY A 258 -24.27 12.45 -3.03
C GLY A 258 -24.67 13.82 -3.59
N PRO A 259 -23.76 14.58 -4.24
CA PRO A 259 -24.09 15.85 -4.88
C PRO A 259 -25.13 15.76 -6.01
N GLU A 260 -25.22 14.65 -6.73
CA GLU A 260 -26.17 14.48 -7.85
C GLU A 260 -27.61 14.39 -7.38
N ILE A 261 -27.83 13.84 -6.19
CA ILE A 261 -29.16 13.73 -5.57
C ILE A 261 -29.64 15.08 -5.02
N MET A 262 -28.73 16.00 -4.73
CA MET A 262 -29.06 17.28 -4.09
C MET A 262 -29.69 18.27 -5.08
N SER A 263 -31.02 18.26 -5.13
CA SER A 263 -31.84 19.13 -5.98
C SER A 263 -32.36 20.36 -5.23
N LYS A 264 -32.56 21.46 -5.96
CA LYS A 264 -33.19 22.68 -5.43
C LYS A 264 -34.72 22.57 -5.34
N TYR A 265 -35.32 21.55 -5.96
CA TYR A 265 -36.75 21.36 -6.04
C TYR A 265 -37.23 20.43 -4.92
N TYR A 266 -38.34 20.79 -4.30
CA TYR A 266 -38.85 20.09 -3.12
C TYR A 266 -39.31 18.66 -3.47
N GLY A 267 -38.70 17.65 -2.85
CA GLY A 267 -39.12 16.24 -2.93
C GLY A 267 -38.52 15.46 -4.10
N GLU A 268 -37.82 16.11 -5.02
CA GLU A 268 -37.16 15.44 -6.17
C GLU A 268 -36.03 14.53 -5.71
N SER A 269 -35.21 14.98 -4.76
CA SER A 269 -34.14 14.18 -4.14
C SER A 269 -34.64 12.91 -3.44
N GLU A 270 -35.82 12.97 -2.82
CA GLU A 270 -36.42 11.84 -2.12
C GLU A 270 -36.96 10.80 -3.11
N GLU A 271 -37.59 11.26 -4.19
CA GLU A 271 -38.13 10.39 -5.24
C GLU A 271 -37.01 9.73 -6.03
N GLN A 272 -35.96 10.47 -6.40
CA GLN A 272 -34.79 9.92 -7.10
C GLN A 272 -34.10 8.82 -6.29
N LEU A 273 -33.97 8.98 -4.96
CA LEU A 273 -33.47 7.91 -4.10
C LEU A 273 -34.39 6.68 -4.11
N ARG A 274 -35.72 6.88 -4.14
CA ARG A 274 -36.66 5.75 -4.17
C ARG A 274 -36.58 5.00 -5.51
N GLU A 275 -36.58 5.72 -6.63
CA GLU A 275 -36.46 5.14 -7.97
C GLU A 275 -35.21 4.26 -8.10
N VAL A 276 -34.08 4.73 -7.56
CA VAL A 276 -32.82 3.96 -7.61
C VAL A 276 -32.90 2.66 -6.81
N PHE A 277 -33.50 2.68 -5.62
CA PHE A 277 -33.65 1.47 -4.81
C PHE A 277 -34.68 0.49 -5.41
N GLU A 278 -35.77 1.00 -5.99
CA GLU A 278 -36.76 0.18 -6.71
C GLU A 278 -36.13 -0.50 -7.94
N GLU A 279 -35.33 0.23 -8.73
CA GLU A 279 -34.59 -0.33 -9.87
C GLU A 279 -33.59 -1.43 -9.43
N ALA A 280 -32.90 -1.22 -8.32
CA ALA A 280 -31.98 -2.22 -7.78
C ALA A 280 -32.70 -3.49 -7.28
N GLU A 281 -33.88 -3.35 -6.66
CA GLU A 281 -34.71 -4.48 -6.25
C GLU A 281 -35.26 -5.27 -7.45
N GLU A 282 -35.67 -4.58 -8.52
CA GLU A 282 -36.15 -5.22 -9.75
C GLU A 282 -35.04 -6.01 -10.47
N ASN A 283 -33.79 -5.56 -10.39
CA ASN A 283 -32.63 -6.16 -11.03
C ASN A 283 -31.77 -7.06 -10.10
N ALA A 284 -32.31 -7.48 -8.95
CA ALA A 284 -31.55 -8.28 -7.98
C ALA A 284 -31.03 -9.62 -8.56
N PRO A 285 -29.78 -10.04 -8.26
CA PRO A 285 -28.84 -9.47 -7.29
C PRO A 285 -28.21 -8.14 -7.74
N ALA A 286 -28.21 -7.16 -6.84
CA ALA A 286 -27.76 -5.80 -7.14
C ALA A 286 -26.94 -5.17 -6.00
N ILE A 287 -26.05 -4.26 -6.35
CA ILE A 287 -25.30 -3.43 -5.42
C ILE A 287 -25.67 -1.97 -5.67
N VAL A 288 -26.15 -1.29 -4.63
CA VAL A 288 -26.35 0.16 -4.63
C VAL A 288 -25.13 0.82 -4.02
N PHE A 289 -24.34 1.52 -4.82
CA PHE A 289 -23.15 2.24 -4.38
C PHE A 289 -23.45 3.73 -4.21
N ILE A 290 -23.30 4.25 -2.99
CA ILE A 290 -23.49 5.66 -2.65
C ILE A 290 -22.13 6.31 -2.40
N ASP A 291 -21.65 7.14 -3.33
CA ASP A 291 -20.41 7.89 -3.18
C ASP A 291 -20.65 9.24 -2.50
N GLU A 292 -19.65 9.75 -1.79
CA GLU A 292 -19.71 11.01 -1.02
C GLU A 292 -20.94 11.07 -0.09
N LEU A 293 -21.16 10.02 0.70
CA LEU A 293 -22.31 9.92 1.62
C LEU A 293 -22.36 11.10 2.61
N ASP A 294 -21.20 11.64 2.99
CA ASP A 294 -21.06 12.83 3.84
C ASP A 294 -21.78 14.07 3.27
N SER A 295 -21.96 14.17 1.95
CA SER A 295 -22.65 15.30 1.34
C SER A 295 -24.17 15.28 1.55
N ILE A 296 -24.77 14.10 1.74
CA ILE A 296 -26.22 13.92 1.92
C ILE A 296 -26.59 13.49 3.34
N ALA A 297 -25.62 13.01 4.12
CA ALA A 297 -25.82 12.38 5.41
C ALA A 297 -25.11 13.04 6.59
N ALA A 298 -24.91 14.36 6.52
CA ALA A 298 -24.30 15.13 7.60
C ALA A 298 -25.09 15.06 8.93
N LYS A 299 -24.41 15.21 10.06
CA LYS A 299 -25.03 15.34 11.40
C LYS A 299 -26.12 16.40 11.41
N ARG A 300 -27.25 16.09 12.05
CA ARG A 300 -28.46 16.95 12.10
C ARG A 300 -28.22 18.35 12.64
N GLU A 301 -27.23 18.51 13.51
CA GLU A 301 -26.84 19.77 14.15
C GLU A 301 -26.00 20.66 13.22
N GLU A 302 -25.23 20.05 12.30
CA GLU A 302 -24.34 20.71 11.35
C GLU A 302 -24.96 20.85 9.95
N ALA A 303 -25.99 20.06 9.64
CA ALA A 303 -26.75 20.11 8.39
C ALA A 303 -27.36 21.51 8.17
N GLY A 304 -27.00 22.15 7.06
CA GLY A 304 -27.31 23.54 6.77
C GLY A 304 -28.76 23.80 6.34
N GLY A 305 -29.55 22.75 6.05
CA GLY A 305 -30.92 22.90 5.55
C GLY A 305 -31.90 21.73 5.82
N ASP A 306 -33.19 22.03 5.72
CA ASP A 306 -34.31 21.06 5.87
C ASP A 306 -34.40 20.03 4.74
N VAL A 307 -33.70 20.24 3.62
CA VAL A 307 -33.63 19.27 2.51
C VAL A 307 -32.74 18.09 2.91
N GLU A 308 -31.52 18.35 3.39
CA GLU A 308 -30.55 17.34 3.83
C GLU A 308 -31.16 16.41 4.88
N ARG A 309 -31.80 16.98 5.91
CA ARG A 309 -32.46 16.19 6.98
C ARG A 309 -33.54 15.24 6.44
N ARG A 310 -34.26 15.63 5.39
CA ARG A 310 -35.28 14.79 4.77
C ARG A 310 -34.68 13.69 3.91
N VAL A 311 -33.62 13.99 3.16
CA VAL A 311 -32.86 13.01 2.38
C VAL A 311 -32.28 11.94 3.31
N VAL A 312 -31.70 12.33 4.45
CA VAL A 312 -31.25 11.38 5.49
C VAL A 312 -32.40 10.51 5.99
N ALA A 313 -33.53 11.13 6.36
CA ALA A 313 -34.68 10.37 6.84
C ALA A 313 -35.22 9.38 5.80
N GLN A 314 -35.21 9.75 4.52
CA GLN A 314 -35.61 8.89 3.42
C GLN A 314 -34.63 7.73 3.24
N LEU A 315 -33.32 7.99 3.24
CA LEU A 315 -32.30 6.94 3.16
C LEU A 315 -32.41 5.95 4.32
N LEU A 316 -32.63 6.45 5.56
CA LEU A 316 -32.90 5.59 6.72
C LEU A 316 -34.12 4.69 6.51
N SER A 317 -35.20 5.23 5.96
CA SER A 317 -36.42 4.47 5.68
C SER A 317 -36.23 3.43 4.57
N LEU A 318 -35.40 3.71 3.57
CA LEU A 318 -35.07 2.75 2.51
C LEU A 318 -34.23 1.61 3.06
N MET A 319 -33.20 1.90 3.85
CA MET A 319 -32.35 0.90 4.51
C MET A 319 -33.16 -0.01 5.46
N ASP A 320 -34.05 0.57 6.27
CA ASP A 320 -34.93 -0.19 7.16
C ASP A 320 -35.97 -1.03 6.38
N GLY A 321 -36.34 -0.56 5.18
CA GLY A 321 -37.33 -1.18 4.30
C GLY A 321 -36.80 -2.31 3.43
N LEU A 322 -35.47 -2.45 3.27
CA LEU A 322 -34.85 -3.54 2.51
C LEU A 322 -35.25 -4.89 3.10
N GLU A 323 -35.98 -5.68 2.30
CA GLU A 323 -36.41 -7.03 2.67
C GLU A 323 -35.19 -7.95 2.87
N GLU A 324 -35.23 -8.82 3.89
CA GLU A 324 -34.20 -9.84 4.17
C GLU A 324 -33.92 -10.81 2.99
N ARG A 325 -34.75 -10.78 1.95
CA ARG A 325 -34.67 -11.63 0.76
C ARG A 325 -34.27 -10.88 -0.51
N GLY A 326 -34.32 -9.55 -0.51
CA GLY A 326 -33.80 -8.73 -1.60
C GLY A 326 -32.30 -8.91 -1.60
N ARG A 327 -31.73 -9.54 -2.64
CA ARG A 327 -30.28 -9.67 -2.81
C ARG A 327 -29.67 -8.31 -3.20
N VAL A 328 -30.01 -7.28 -2.43
CA VAL A 328 -29.60 -5.90 -2.63
C VAL A 328 -28.74 -5.52 -1.44
N THR A 329 -27.48 -5.20 -1.70
CA THR A 329 -26.53 -4.75 -0.68
C THR A 329 -26.17 -3.29 -0.96
N VAL A 330 -26.13 -2.47 0.08
CA VAL A 330 -25.77 -1.04 -0.04
C VAL A 330 -24.34 -0.84 0.39
N ILE A 331 -23.50 -0.32 -0.52
CA ILE A 331 -22.14 0.11 -0.19
C ILE A 331 -22.13 1.63 -0.20
N ALA A 332 -21.65 2.26 0.85
CA ALA A 332 -21.46 3.71 0.87
C ALA A 332 -19.99 4.08 1.05
N ALA A 333 -19.55 5.16 0.41
CA ALA A 333 -18.20 5.69 0.56
C ALA A 333 -18.25 7.10 1.16
N THR A 334 -17.31 7.38 2.08
CA THR A 334 -17.12 8.70 2.68
C THR A 334 -15.64 9.02 2.86
N ASN A 335 -15.31 10.30 2.86
CA ASN A 335 -13.99 10.77 3.27
C ASN A 335 -13.96 11.18 4.76
N ARG A 336 -15.14 11.34 5.38
CA ARG A 336 -15.29 11.88 6.72
C ARG A 336 -16.37 11.12 7.49
N ILE A 337 -15.94 10.06 8.16
CA ILE A 337 -16.85 9.23 8.94
C ILE A 337 -17.49 9.99 10.11
N ASP A 338 -16.76 10.94 10.69
CA ASP A 338 -17.26 11.76 11.80
C ASP A 338 -18.37 12.71 11.40
N ASP A 339 -18.49 13.06 10.12
CA ASP A 339 -19.51 14.00 9.64
C ASP A 339 -20.87 13.28 9.45
N ILE A 340 -20.90 11.95 9.43
CA ILE A 340 -22.10 11.15 9.14
C ILE A 340 -23.05 11.09 10.35
N ASP A 341 -24.37 11.12 10.10
CA ASP A 341 -25.41 10.92 11.12
C ASP A 341 -25.21 9.55 11.81
N PRO A 342 -25.00 9.51 13.14
CA PRO A 342 -24.79 8.27 13.89
C PRO A 342 -25.93 7.25 13.77
N ALA A 343 -27.12 7.65 13.32
CA ALA A 343 -28.22 6.73 13.07
C ALA A 343 -27.96 5.80 11.87
N LEU A 344 -27.16 6.22 10.89
CA LEU A 344 -26.78 5.39 9.74
C LEU A 344 -25.78 4.29 10.13
N ARG A 345 -24.92 4.57 11.12
CA ARG A 345 -23.87 3.68 11.66
C ARG A 345 -24.38 2.65 12.67
N ARG A 346 -25.70 2.54 12.86
CA ARG A 346 -26.30 1.60 13.83
C ARG A 346 -26.65 0.29 13.15
N GLY A 347 -26.60 -0.80 13.94
CA GLY A 347 -26.98 -2.14 13.50
C GLY A 347 -28.38 -2.20 12.86
N GLY A 348 -28.47 -2.90 11.73
CA GLY A 348 -29.59 -2.97 10.80
C GLY A 348 -29.46 -2.06 9.57
N ARG A 349 -28.35 -1.31 9.40
CA ARG A 349 -28.12 -0.33 8.32
C ARG A 349 -26.71 -0.47 7.75
N PHE A 350 -25.79 0.45 8.07
CA PHE A 350 -24.36 0.22 7.86
C PHE A 350 -23.82 -0.53 9.07
N ASP A 351 -23.86 -1.85 8.98
CA ASP A 351 -23.45 -2.77 10.05
C ASP A 351 -21.93 -2.88 10.18
N ARG A 352 -21.23 -2.51 9.11
CA ARG A 352 -19.79 -2.67 8.97
C ARG A 352 -19.17 -1.40 8.43
N GLU A 353 -18.08 -1.02 9.05
CA GLU A 353 -17.24 0.11 8.68
C GLU A 353 -15.89 -0.46 8.30
N ILE A 354 -15.40 -0.11 7.11
CA ILE A 354 -14.11 -0.54 6.59
C ILE A 354 -13.30 0.72 6.31
N GLU A 355 -12.17 0.86 6.99
CA GLU A 355 -11.21 1.91 6.73
C GLU A 355 -10.37 1.52 5.51
N ILE A 356 -10.38 2.36 4.48
CA ILE A 356 -9.51 2.25 3.32
C ILE A 356 -8.40 3.28 3.50
N GLY A 357 -7.29 2.81 4.07
CA GLY A 357 -6.13 3.63 4.40
C GLY A 357 -5.29 4.06 3.20
N VAL A 358 -4.19 4.74 3.51
CA VAL A 358 -3.15 5.05 2.52
C VAL A 358 -2.31 3.79 2.33
N PRO A 359 -2.00 3.38 1.09
CA PRO A 359 -1.25 2.17 0.84
C PRO A 359 0.17 2.25 1.42
N ASP A 360 0.62 1.13 1.97
CA ASP A 360 1.98 0.91 2.46
C ASP A 360 2.97 0.74 1.28
N LYS A 361 4.23 0.40 1.58
CA LYS A 361 5.26 0.26 0.54
C LYS A 361 4.88 -0.84 -0.47
N ASP A 362 4.47 -2.01 -0.01
CA ASP A 362 4.12 -3.14 -0.86
C ASP A 362 2.84 -2.85 -1.68
N GLY A 363 1.83 -2.25 -1.06
CA GLY A 363 0.62 -1.82 -1.73
C GLY A 363 0.87 -0.76 -2.80
N ARG A 364 1.76 0.22 -2.54
CA ARG A 364 2.16 1.21 -3.57
C ARG A 364 2.87 0.54 -4.75
N LYS A 365 3.72 -0.46 -4.49
CA LYS A 365 4.36 -1.24 -5.54
C LYS A 365 3.34 -2.00 -6.38
N GLU A 366 2.34 -2.62 -5.77
CA GLU A 366 1.24 -3.29 -6.48
C GLU A 366 0.43 -2.31 -7.33
N ILE A 367 0.08 -1.15 -6.79
CA ILE A 367 -0.61 -0.09 -7.53
C ILE A 367 0.21 0.35 -8.74
N LEU A 368 1.53 0.56 -8.56
CA LEU A 368 2.44 0.88 -9.66
C LEU A 368 2.49 -0.25 -10.70
N GLN A 369 2.50 -1.52 -10.29
CA GLN A 369 2.44 -2.66 -11.21
C GLN A 369 1.15 -2.69 -12.02
N VAL A 370 0.01 -2.39 -11.40
CA VAL A 370 -1.29 -2.29 -12.09
C VAL A 370 -1.26 -1.18 -13.14
N HIS A 371 -0.86 0.04 -12.77
CA HIS A 371 -0.83 1.17 -13.70
C HIS A 371 0.24 1.07 -14.79
N THR A 372 1.31 0.31 -14.55
CA THR A 372 2.39 0.09 -15.53
C THR A 372 2.23 -1.19 -16.35
N ARG A 373 1.24 -2.05 -16.06
CA ARG A 373 0.99 -3.34 -16.75
C ARG A 373 0.94 -3.22 -18.28
N GLY A 374 0.37 -2.13 -18.80
CA GLY A 374 0.26 -1.84 -20.24
C GLY A 374 1.33 -0.90 -20.80
N MET A 375 2.22 -0.39 -19.96
CA MET A 375 3.17 0.66 -20.30
C MET A 375 4.52 0.05 -20.72
N PRO A 376 5.12 0.48 -21.85
CA PRO A 376 6.46 0.05 -22.23
C PRO A 376 7.48 0.74 -21.31
N LEU A 377 7.94 0.05 -20.26
CA LEU A 377 8.99 0.54 -19.37
C LEU A 377 10.37 0.14 -19.89
N SER A 378 11.37 0.98 -19.63
CA SER A 378 12.79 0.58 -19.74
C SER A 378 13.21 -0.29 -18.57
N ASP A 379 14.12 -1.25 -18.80
CA ASP A 379 14.67 -2.13 -17.75
C ASP A 379 15.31 -1.37 -16.58
N ALA A 380 15.68 -0.11 -16.78
CA ALA A 380 16.21 0.78 -15.75
C ALA A 380 15.15 1.33 -14.76
N VAL A 381 13.86 1.12 -15.00
CA VAL A 381 12.79 1.60 -14.10
C VAL A 381 12.56 0.56 -13.01
N ASP A 382 12.98 0.89 -11.79
CA ASP A 382 12.73 0.06 -10.61
C ASP A 382 11.50 0.54 -9.83
N LEU A 383 10.38 -0.20 -9.95
CA LEU A 383 9.13 0.12 -9.25
C LEU A 383 9.26 -0.01 -7.73
N GLU A 384 10.18 -0.84 -7.22
CA GLU A 384 10.44 -0.97 -5.78
C GLU A 384 10.97 0.35 -5.22
N GLN A 385 11.99 0.90 -5.88
CA GLN A 385 12.60 2.18 -5.50
C GLN A 385 11.57 3.32 -5.57
N TYR A 386 10.67 3.33 -6.55
CA TYR A 386 9.62 4.34 -6.60
C TYR A 386 8.59 4.18 -5.48
N ALA A 387 8.19 2.95 -5.14
CA ALA A 387 7.29 2.70 -4.02
C ALA A 387 7.89 3.14 -2.67
N GLU A 388 9.21 2.99 -2.50
CA GLU A 388 9.95 3.56 -1.38
C GLU A 388 9.94 5.09 -1.39
N ASN A 389 10.17 5.75 -2.52
CA ASN A 389 10.29 7.21 -2.54
C ASN A 389 8.95 7.98 -2.58
N THR A 390 7.81 7.29 -2.75
CA THR A 390 6.48 7.91 -2.83
C THR A 390 5.70 7.79 -1.51
N HIS A 391 6.29 8.18 -0.39
CA HIS A 391 5.62 8.19 0.91
C HIS A 391 4.36 9.08 0.90
N GLY A 392 3.25 8.56 1.42
CA GLY A 392 1.98 9.28 1.49
C GLY A 392 1.25 9.48 0.16
N PHE A 393 1.70 8.83 -0.92
CA PHE A 393 0.98 8.82 -2.19
C PHE A 393 -0.16 7.82 -2.11
N VAL A 394 -1.36 8.23 -2.53
CA VAL A 394 -2.52 7.34 -2.69
C VAL A 394 -2.58 6.77 -4.11
N GLY A 395 -3.50 5.83 -4.36
CA GLY A 395 -3.69 5.23 -5.69
C GLY A 395 -3.86 6.27 -6.81
N ALA A 396 -4.64 7.33 -6.59
CA ALA A 396 -4.81 8.43 -7.53
C ALA A 396 -3.52 9.25 -7.79
N ASP A 397 -2.65 9.39 -6.78
CA ASP A 397 -1.37 10.08 -6.94
C ASP A 397 -0.39 9.23 -7.76
N LEU A 398 -0.36 7.92 -7.52
CA LEU A 398 0.46 6.96 -8.28
C LEU A 398 -0.04 6.79 -9.73
N GLU A 399 -1.35 6.80 -9.93
CA GLU A 399 -1.95 6.89 -11.27
C GLU A 399 -1.51 8.18 -11.97
N SER A 400 -1.53 9.31 -11.26
CA SER A 400 -1.07 10.60 -11.80
C SER A 400 0.43 10.57 -12.12
N LEU A 401 1.25 9.90 -11.29
CA LEU A 401 2.70 9.73 -11.51
C LEU A 401 2.99 8.94 -12.76
N THR A 402 2.36 7.78 -12.92
CA THR A 402 2.53 6.94 -14.11
C THR A 402 1.98 7.63 -15.37
N ARG A 403 0.84 8.30 -15.27
CA ARG A 403 0.23 9.08 -16.36
C ARG A 403 1.15 10.23 -16.80
N GLU A 404 1.71 11.00 -15.87
CA GLU A 404 2.62 12.11 -16.20
C GLU A 404 3.96 11.60 -16.75
N SER A 405 4.46 10.46 -16.26
CA SER A 405 5.65 9.80 -16.80
C SER A 405 5.45 9.39 -18.26
N ALA A 406 4.30 8.80 -18.60
CA ALA A 406 3.95 8.49 -19.98
C ALA A 406 3.77 9.76 -20.84
N MET A 407 3.22 10.83 -20.26
CA MET A 407 3.10 12.11 -20.95
C MET A 407 4.47 12.75 -21.23
N ASN A 408 5.44 12.63 -20.33
CA ASN A 408 6.83 13.05 -20.56
C ASN A 408 7.48 12.29 -21.71
N ALA A 409 7.29 10.97 -21.76
CA ALA A 409 7.75 10.15 -22.88
C ALA A 409 7.10 10.59 -24.20
N LEU A 410 5.80 10.91 -24.19
CA LEU A 410 5.10 11.44 -25.37
C LEU A 410 5.60 12.83 -25.77
N ARG A 411 5.87 13.73 -24.82
CA ARG A 411 6.43 15.07 -25.09
C ARG A 411 7.81 14.99 -25.75
N ARG A 412 8.60 13.96 -25.43
CA ARG A 412 9.91 13.69 -26.07
C ARG A 412 9.77 13.33 -27.55
N ILE A 413 8.75 12.53 -27.91
CA ILE A 413 8.55 12.02 -29.27
C ILE A 413 7.63 12.93 -30.11
N ARG A 414 6.85 13.81 -29.46
CA ARG A 414 5.97 14.78 -30.12
C ARG A 414 6.63 15.58 -31.26
N PRO A 415 7.88 16.07 -31.18
CA PRO A 415 8.52 16.79 -32.28
C PRO A 415 8.69 15.95 -33.56
N ASP A 416 8.77 14.63 -33.41
CA ASP A 416 8.99 13.68 -34.51
C ASP A 416 7.66 13.13 -35.08
N LEU A 417 6.52 13.48 -34.47
CA LEU A 417 5.19 13.09 -34.92
C LEU A 417 4.57 14.14 -35.84
N ASP A 418 4.14 13.72 -37.03
CA ASP A 418 3.32 14.55 -37.92
C ASP A 418 1.84 14.52 -37.46
N LEU A 419 1.44 15.57 -36.72
CA LEU A 419 0.07 15.71 -36.18
C LEU A 419 -0.99 16.00 -37.26
N GLU A 420 -0.60 16.27 -38.51
CA GLU A 420 -1.52 16.49 -39.62
C GLU A 420 -1.91 15.19 -40.34
N SER A 421 -1.20 14.09 -40.08
CA SER A 421 -1.52 12.74 -40.57
C SER A 421 -2.59 12.07 -39.70
N GLU A 422 -3.60 11.48 -40.34
CA GLU A 422 -4.57 10.59 -39.66
C GLU A 422 -3.98 9.20 -39.32
N GLU A 423 -2.76 8.92 -39.77
CA GLU A 423 -2.09 7.63 -39.58
C GLU A 423 -0.79 7.79 -38.79
N ILE A 424 -0.50 6.83 -37.91
CA ILE A 424 0.69 6.81 -37.06
C ILE A 424 1.68 5.78 -37.62
N ASP A 425 2.96 6.14 -37.70
CA ASP A 425 4.01 5.26 -38.20
C ASP A 425 4.37 4.15 -37.18
N ALA A 426 4.43 2.89 -37.64
CA ALA A 426 4.76 1.75 -36.79
C ALA A 426 6.15 1.82 -36.15
N GLU A 427 7.15 2.40 -36.82
CA GLU A 427 8.51 2.54 -36.29
C GLU A 427 8.56 3.45 -35.04
N VAL A 428 7.73 4.51 -35.01
CA VAL A 428 7.63 5.40 -33.86
C VAL A 428 7.01 4.68 -32.67
N LEU A 429 6.04 3.78 -32.92
CA LEU A 429 5.40 2.95 -31.89
C LEU A 429 6.35 1.94 -31.25
N GLU A 430 7.25 1.35 -32.04
CA GLU A 430 8.27 0.43 -31.52
C GLU A 430 9.33 1.14 -30.67
N SER A 431 9.67 2.39 -31.01
CA SER A 431 10.65 3.19 -30.25
C SER A 431 10.12 3.82 -28.97
N LEU A 432 8.79 3.81 -28.76
CA LEU A 432 8.14 4.50 -27.65
C LEU A 432 8.31 3.70 -26.35
N GLN A 433 9.18 4.19 -25.48
CA GLN A 433 9.44 3.63 -24.15
C GLN A 433 9.48 4.73 -23.09
N VAL A 434 8.96 4.43 -21.90
CA VAL A 434 9.01 5.27 -20.71
C VAL A 434 10.30 4.96 -19.96
N THR A 435 11.09 6.00 -19.72
CA THR A 435 12.43 5.91 -19.14
C THR A 435 12.44 6.38 -17.69
N GLU A 436 13.47 6.00 -16.92
CA GLU A 436 13.65 6.45 -15.53
C GLU A 436 13.65 8.00 -15.40
N ARG A 437 14.17 8.71 -16.42
CA ARG A 437 14.13 10.17 -16.48
C ARG A 437 12.70 10.72 -16.48
N ASP A 438 11.79 10.05 -17.18
CA ASP A 438 10.40 10.49 -17.29
C ASP A 438 9.67 10.39 -15.94
N PHE A 439 9.95 9.33 -15.17
CA PHE A 439 9.47 9.15 -13.79
C PHE A 439 10.07 10.16 -12.83
N LYS A 440 11.39 10.40 -12.90
CA LYS A 440 12.08 11.41 -12.07
C LYS A 440 11.56 12.83 -12.34
N GLU A 441 11.21 13.15 -13.57
CA GLU A 441 10.59 14.44 -13.90
C GLU A 441 9.14 14.53 -13.42
N ALA A 442 8.35 13.47 -13.56
CA ALA A 442 6.98 13.42 -13.09
C ALA A 442 6.88 13.60 -11.57
N LEU A 443 7.77 12.96 -10.81
CA LEU A 443 7.79 13.03 -9.35
C LEU A 443 7.97 14.46 -8.82
N LYS A 444 8.68 15.32 -9.55
CA LYS A 444 8.89 16.73 -9.15
C LYS A 444 7.62 17.58 -9.21
N GLY A 445 6.62 17.15 -9.99
CA GLY A 445 5.39 17.91 -10.24
C GLY A 445 4.20 17.47 -9.38
N ILE A 446 4.29 16.32 -8.70
CA ILE A 446 3.17 15.70 -8.00
C ILE A 446 3.34 15.88 -6.50
N GLN A 447 2.27 16.36 -5.85
CA GLN A 447 2.21 16.48 -4.41
C GLN A 447 1.36 15.34 -3.84
N PRO A 448 1.85 14.61 -2.82
CA PRO A 448 1.06 13.58 -2.17
C PRO A 448 -0.21 14.13 -1.53
N SER A 449 -1.34 13.48 -1.78
CA SER A 449 -2.66 13.88 -1.31
C SER A 449 -2.88 13.60 0.18
N ALA A 450 -2.22 12.56 0.72
CA ALA A 450 -2.47 12.10 2.09
C ALA A 450 -1.51 12.66 3.15
N MET A 451 -0.68 13.67 2.84
CA MET A 451 0.30 14.26 3.78
C MET A 451 -0.30 14.79 5.11
N ARG A 452 -1.62 14.96 5.18
CA ARG A 452 -2.34 15.46 6.36
C ARG A 452 -2.73 14.36 7.34
N GLU A 453 -2.64 13.09 6.96
CA GLU A 453 -3.07 11.98 7.82
C GLU A 453 -1.89 11.35 8.58
N VAL A 454 -2.24 10.66 9.67
CA VAL A 454 -1.30 9.89 10.50
C VAL A 454 -1.18 8.49 9.90
N PHE A 455 0.01 8.16 9.44
CA PHE A 455 0.30 6.87 8.81
C PHE A 455 0.63 5.83 9.87
N VAL A 456 0.13 4.62 9.65
CA VAL A 456 0.51 3.42 10.38
C VAL A 456 1.41 2.63 9.46
N GLU A 457 2.65 2.37 9.87
CA GLU A 457 3.62 1.60 9.09
C GLU A 457 4.17 0.47 9.95
N VAL A 458 4.51 -0.67 9.35
CA VAL A 458 5.35 -1.68 10.01
C VAL A 458 6.80 -1.33 9.70
N PRO A 459 7.66 -1.03 10.69
CA PRO A 459 9.05 -0.67 10.42
C PRO A 459 9.82 -1.86 9.83
N ASP A 460 10.79 -1.58 8.99
CA ASP A 460 11.67 -2.57 8.34
C ASP A 460 13.00 -2.79 9.10
N VAL A 461 13.29 -1.94 10.08
CA VAL A 461 14.53 -1.95 10.86
C VAL A 461 14.49 -3.09 11.88
N SER A 462 15.54 -3.91 11.96
CA SER A 462 15.66 -5.00 12.96
C SER A 462 16.69 -4.68 14.05
N TRP A 463 16.78 -5.51 15.10
CA TRP A 463 17.85 -5.38 16.09
C TRP A 463 19.27 -5.51 15.51
N ASN A 464 19.40 -6.16 14.34
CA ASN A 464 20.69 -6.35 13.64
C ASN A 464 21.17 -5.08 12.93
N ASP A 465 20.25 -4.14 12.64
CA ASP A 465 20.58 -2.88 11.97
C ASP A 465 20.93 -1.77 12.99
N VAL A 466 20.86 -2.07 14.28
CA VAL A 466 21.32 -1.18 15.36
C VAL A 466 22.61 -1.75 15.96
N GLY A 467 23.73 -1.04 15.85
CA GLY A 467 25.00 -1.46 16.44
C GLY A 467 25.11 -1.15 17.94
N GLY A 468 25.51 -2.13 18.75
CA GLY A 468 25.76 -1.97 20.20
C GLY A 468 24.49 -1.81 21.05
N LEU A 469 24.65 -1.12 22.19
CA LEU A 469 23.59 -0.75 23.14
C LEU A 469 22.83 -1.95 23.73
N GLU A 470 23.53 -3.05 24.02
CA GLU A 470 22.91 -4.30 24.49
C GLU A 470 22.01 -4.11 25.72
N ASP A 471 22.46 -3.34 26.71
CA ASP A 471 21.69 -3.05 27.93
C ASP A 471 20.41 -2.26 27.63
N THR A 472 20.49 -1.25 26.74
CA THR A 472 19.34 -0.45 26.30
C THR A 472 18.35 -1.31 25.53
N LYS A 473 18.84 -2.19 24.64
CA LYS A 473 18.00 -3.14 23.90
C LYS A 473 17.27 -4.09 24.84
N GLU A 474 17.96 -4.63 25.84
CA GLU A 474 17.36 -5.53 26.83
C GLU A 474 16.24 -4.81 27.59
N ARG A 475 16.49 -3.60 28.11
CA ARG A 475 15.44 -2.80 28.78
C ARG A 475 14.22 -2.55 27.89
N LEU A 476 14.42 -2.19 26.61
CA LEU A 476 13.31 -1.99 25.66
C LEU A 476 12.54 -3.29 25.39
N ARG A 477 13.20 -4.44 25.31
CA ARG A 477 12.52 -5.75 25.21
C ARG A 477 11.67 -6.04 26.43
N GLU A 478 12.21 -5.83 27.62
CA GLU A 478 11.47 -6.02 28.88
C GLU A 478 10.25 -5.12 28.98
N THR A 479 10.36 -3.89 28.46
CA THR A 479 9.36 -2.84 28.65
C THR A 479 8.25 -2.90 27.60
N ILE A 480 8.57 -3.26 26.36
CA ILE A 480 7.65 -3.17 25.21
C ILE A 480 7.35 -4.56 24.64
N GLN A 481 8.39 -5.36 24.39
CA GLN A 481 8.22 -6.66 23.71
C GLN A 481 7.59 -7.71 24.62
N TRP A 482 8.07 -7.85 25.86
CA TRP A 482 7.56 -8.90 26.77
C TRP A 482 6.09 -8.75 27.16
N PRO A 483 5.55 -7.54 27.42
CA PRO A 483 4.12 -7.38 27.65
C PRO A 483 3.25 -7.85 26.49
N LEU A 484 3.70 -7.62 25.24
CA LEU A 484 2.98 -7.99 24.03
C LEU A 484 3.12 -9.50 23.71
N ASP A 485 4.31 -10.06 23.89
CA ASP A 485 4.60 -11.47 23.59
C ASP A 485 4.09 -12.43 24.69
N TYR A 486 4.05 -11.98 25.95
CA TYR A 486 3.75 -12.82 27.13
C TYR A 486 2.72 -12.19 28.11
N PRO A 487 1.53 -11.78 27.64
CA PRO A 487 0.53 -11.10 28.49
C PRO A 487 0.11 -11.93 29.70
N GLU A 488 0.01 -13.26 29.53
CA GLU A 488 -0.36 -14.21 30.58
C GLU A 488 0.59 -14.19 31.80
N VAL A 489 1.87 -13.93 31.56
CA VAL A 489 2.90 -13.86 32.62
C VAL A 489 2.72 -12.57 33.42
N PHE A 490 2.43 -11.45 32.75
CA PHE A 490 2.19 -10.15 33.39
C PHE A 490 0.91 -10.18 34.23
N GLU A 491 -0.18 -10.75 33.72
CA GLU A 491 -1.43 -10.94 34.47
C GLU A 491 -1.22 -11.80 35.72
N GLN A 492 -0.49 -12.93 35.59
CA GLN A 492 -0.25 -13.82 36.73
C GLN A 492 0.60 -13.16 37.83
N MET A 493 1.53 -12.29 37.44
CA MET A 493 2.45 -11.60 38.35
C MET A 493 1.88 -10.29 38.90
N ASP A 494 0.65 -9.91 38.52
CA ASP A 494 0.01 -8.64 38.89
C ASP A 494 0.90 -7.43 38.51
N MET A 495 1.52 -7.51 37.33
CA MET A 495 2.42 -6.50 36.79
C MET A 495 1.72 -5.67 35.72
N GLU A 496 1.68 -4.36 35.91
CA GLU A 496 1.18 -3.43 34.90
C GLU A 496 2.25 -3.24 33.80
N ALA A 497 1.82 -3.38 32.54
CA ALA A 497 2.65 -3.07 31.38
C ALA A 497 2.95 -1.56 31.36
N ALA A 498 4.20 -1.21 31.02
CA ALA A 498 4.58 0.20 30.88
C ALA A 498 3.82 0.83 29.72
N LYS A 499 3.11 1.94 29.98
CA LYS A 499 2.32 2.64 28.96
C LYS A 499 3.17 3.64 28.18
N GLY A 500 4.24 4.16 28.78
CA GLY A 500 5.08 5.18 28.17
C GLY A 500 6.56 5.03 28.49
N VAL A 501 7.37 5.04 27.44
CA VAL A 501 8.83 5.01 27.51
C VAL A 501 9.39 6.34 27.02
N LEU A 502 10.15 7.05 27.85
CA LEU A 502 10.95 8.19 27.43
C LEU A 502 12.39 7.77 27.18
N MET A 503 12.82 7.81 25.93
CA MET A 503 14.22 7.66 25.54
C MET A 503 14.91 9.02 25.48
N TYR A 504 15.99 9.19 26.23
CA TYR A 504 16.77 10.43 26.23
C TYR A 504 18.26 10.16 26.04
N GLY A 505 18.97 11.14 25.50
CA GLY A 505 20.42 11.07 25.31
C GLY A 505 20.90 12.09 24.27
N PRO A 506 22.20 12.13 23.97
CA PRO A 506 22.76 13.03 22.96
C PRO A 506 22.12 12.86 21.58
N PRO A 507 22.06 13.92 20.75
CA PRO A 507 21.60 13.80 19.38
C PRO A 507 22.49 12.85 18.57
N GLY A 508 21.91 12.08 17.65
CA GLY A 508 22.65 11.18 16.76
C GLY A 508 23.04 9.81 17.34
N THR A 509 22.57 9.45 18.54
CA THR A 509 22.79 8.11 19.14
C THR A 509 21.85 7.01 18.64
N GLY A 510 20.96 7.30 17.70
CA GLY A 510 20.09 6.30 17.08
C GLY A 510 18.77 6.02 17.84
N LYS A 511 18.28 6.95 18.67
CA LYS A 511 16.99 6.83 19.39
C LYS A 511 15.81 6.47 18.47
N THR A 512 15.71 7.14 17.31
CA THR A 512 14.68 6.84 16.30
C THR A 512 14.85 5.45 15.68
N LEU A 513 16.09 4.98 15.48
CA LEU A 513 16.36 3.63 14.96
C LEU A 513 16.02 2.55 15.98
N LEU A 514 16.32 2.77 17.27
CA LEU A 514 15.94 1.87 18.36
C LEU A 514 14.42 1.71 18.47
N ALA A 515 13.67 2.81 18.35
CA ALA A 515 12.21 2.78 18.38
C ALA A 515 11.60 1.98 17.22
N LYS A 516 12.15 2.13 16.02
CA LYS A 516 11.73 1.35 14.86
C LYS A 516 12.07 -0.13 15.02
N ALA A 517 13.26 -0.44 15.53
CA ALA A 517 13.70 -1.81 15.77
C ALA A 517 12.82 -2.55 16.79
N VAL A 518 12.49 -1.90 17.91
CA VAL A 518 11.62 -2.53 18.93
C VAL A 518 10.20 -2.76 18.41
N ALA A 519 9.65 -1.83 17.63
CA ALA A 519 8.31 -1.97 17.06
C ALA A 519 8.21 -3.09 16.01
N ASN A 520 9.22 -3.21 15.13
CA ASN A 520 9.29 -4.30 14.16
C ASN A 520 9.40 -5.68 14.84
N GLU A 521 10.24 -5.78 15.87
CA GLU A 521 10.47 -7.04 16.59
C GLU A 521 9.29 -7.46 17.47
N ALA A 522 8.51 -6.49 17.97
CA ALA A 522 7.23 -6.72 18.62
C ALA A 522 6.08 -6.98 17.63
N GLN A 523 6.36 -7.02 16.31
CA GLN A 523 5.37 -7.15 15.24
C GLN A 523 4.18 -6.19 15.37
N SER A 524 4.46 -4.97 15.86
CA SER A 524 3.45 -3.98 16.19
C SER A 524 3.42 -2.87 15.15
N ASN A 525 2.22 -2.36 14.90
CA ASN A 525 2.01 -1.17 14.09
C ASN A 525 2.80 0.02 14.66
N PHE A 526 3.44 0.84 13.82
CA PHE A 526 4.25 1.97 14.24
C PHE A 526 3.69 3.28 13.70
N ILE A 527 3.39 4.20 14.61
CA ILE A 527 2.92 5.55 14.28
C ILE A 527 4.01 6.54 14.65
N SER A 528 4.71 7.10 13.66
CA SER A 528 5.77 8.08 13.90
C SER A 528 5.26 9.51 13.76
N ILE A 529 5.48 10.32 14.79
CA ILE A 529 5.10 11.73 14.81
C ILE A 529 6.30 12.56 15.27
N LYS A 530 6.71 13.52 14.43
CA LYS A 530 7.73 14.50 14.82
C LYS A 530 7.04 15.68 15.49
N GLY A 531 7.56 16.15 16.63
CA GLY A 531 6.97 17.25 17.38
C GLY A 531 6.57 18.48 16.54
N PRO A 532 7.42 18.99 15.62
CA PRO A 532 7.06 20.10 14.74
C PRO A 532 5.89 19.82 13.78
N GLU A 533 5.59 18.55 13.46
CA GLU A 533 4.49 18.19 12.56
C GLU A 533 3.13 18.43 13.20
N LEU A 534 2.99 18.21 14.52
CA LEU A 534 1.73 18.48 15.24
C LEU A 534 1.39 19.97 15.29
N LEU A 535 2.41 20.84 15.30
CA LEU A 535 2.24 22.29 15.29
C LEU A 535 1.89 22.84 13.89
N ASN A 536 2.47 22.25 12.84
CA ASN A 536 2.35 22.75 11.47
C ASN A 536 1.18 22.15 10.66
N LYS A 537 0.88 20.84 10.83
CA LYS A 537 -0.19 20.17 10.05
C LYS A 537 -1.58 20.72 10.39
N TYR A 538 -1.77 21.28 11.58
CA TYR A 538 -3.06 21.67 12.12
C TYR A 538 -3.09 23.13 12.59
N VAL A 539 -2.95 24.07 11.65
CA VAL A 539 -3.07 25.52 11.96
C VAL A 539 -4.48 25.82 12.48
N GLY A 540 -4.62 25.92 13.80
CA GLY A 540 -5.87 26.23 14.50
C GLY A 540 -6.51 25.06 15.27
N GLU A 541 -6.07 23.81 15.06
CA GLU A 541 -6.67 22.60 15.66
C GLU A 541 -5.65 21.52 16.07
N SER A 542 -4.43 21.89 16.50
CA SER A 542 -3.40 20.92 16.94
C SER A 542 -3.85 19.94 18.03
N GLU A 543 -4.85 20.29 18.84
CA GLU A 543 -5.48 19.40 19.83
C GLU A 543 -6.23 18.23 19.16
N LYS A 544 -6.92 18.51 18.04
CA LYS A 544 -7.66 17.49 17.29
C LYS A 544 -6.70 16.48 16.68
N GLY A 545 -5.56 16.95 16.14
CA GLY A 545 -4.52 16.08 15.59
C GLY A 545 -3.96 15.10 16.63
N VAL A 546 -3.74 15.52 17.88
CA VAL A 546 -3.32 14.59 18.96
C VAL A 546 -4.41 13.56 19.22
N ARG A 547 -5.68 13.95 19.26
CA ARG A 547 -6.78 12.98 19.47
C ARG A 547 -6.87 11.97 18.33
N GLU A 548 -6.79 12.43 17.08
CA GLU A 548 -6.81 11.59 15.88
C GLU A 548 -5.69 10.54 15.90
N VAL A 549 -4.47 10.93 16.31
CA VAL A 549 -3.34 10.00 16.49
C VAL A 549 -3.68 8.86 17.43
N PHE A 550 -4.16 9.18 18.64
CA PHE A 550 -4.44 8.16 19.65
C PHE A 550 -5.67 7.34 19.30
N GLU A 551 -6.70 7.92 18.67
CA GLU A 551 -7.84 7.16 18.13
C GLU A 551 -7.40 6.16 17.05
N LYS A 552 -6.48 6.56 16.17
CA LYS A 552 -5.92 5.68 15.15
C LYS A 552 -5.07 4.57 15.75
N ALA A 553 -4.25 4.88 16.75
CA ALA A 553 -3.48 3.87 17.48
C ALA A 553 -4.38 2.84 18.20
N ARG A 554 -5.47 3.30 18.82
CA ARG A 554 -6.44 2.43 19.50
C ARG A 554 -7.18 1.51 18.52
N SER A 555 -7.53 2.02 17.35
CA SER A 555 -8.25 1.24 16.33
C SER A 555 -7.37 0.20 15.66
N ASN A 556 -6.04 0.42 15.64
CA ASN A 556 -5.05 -0.46 15.02
C ASN A 556 -4.19 -1.21 16.05
N ALA A 557 -4.67 -1.40 17.28
CA ALA A 557 -3.94 -2.11 18.31
C ALA A 557 -3.66 -3.58 17.90
N PRO A 558 -2.47 -4.14 18.15
CA PRO A 558 -1.37 -3.58 18.93
C PRO A 558 -0.52 -2.53 18.18
N THR A 559 -0.32 -1.34 18.77
CA THR A 559 0.39 -0.21 18.13
C THR A 559 1.39 0.47 19.08
N VAL A 560 2.57 0.80 18.55
CA VAL A 560 3.57 1.68 19.15
C VAL A 560 3.45 3.10 18.58
N ILE A 561 3.13 4.07 19.43
CA ILE A 561 3.11 5.51 19.08
C ILE A 561 4.48 6.11 19.40
N PHE A 562 5.19 6.58 18.38
CA PHE A 562 6.50 7.19 18.51
C PHE A 562 6.45 8.72 18.36
N PHE A 563 6.74 9.44 19.44
CA PHE A 563 6.93 10.89 19.44
C PHE A 563 8.43 11.24 19.37
N ASP A 564 8.86 11.73 18.21
CA ASP A 564 10.21 12.27 18.03
C ASP A 564 10.28 13.75 18.43
N GLU A 565 11.38 14.15 19.10
CA GLU A 565 11.61 15.51 19.58
C GLU A 565 10.41 16.07 20.39
N ILE A 566 9.95 15.32 21.40
CA ILE A 566 8.80 15.73 22.23
C ILE A 566 9.05 17.06 22.96
N ASP A 567 10.31 17.41 23.19
CA ASP A 567 10.74 18.69 23.78
C ASP A 567 10.33 19.90 22.94
N SER A 568 10.12 19.73 21.62
CA SER A 568 9.63 20.80 20.74
C SER A 568 8.15 21.17 20.98
N ILE A 569 7.34 20.25 21.50
CA ILE A 569 5.92 20.45 21.80
C ILE A 569 5.64 20.57 23.30
N ALA A 570 6.50 20.00 24.15
CA ALA A 570 6.28 19.81 25.57
C ALA A 570 7.25 20.60 26.47
N GLY A 571 7.63 21.81 26.05
CA GLY A 571 8.45 22.70 26.85
C GLY A 571 7.77 23.14 28.17
N GLU A 572 8.57 23.37 29.22
CA GLU A 572 8.08 23.84 30.53
C GLU A 572 7.11 25.03 30.45
N ARG A 573 5.97 24.88 31.16
CA ARG A 573 4.92 25.90 31.24
C ARG A 573 5.49 27.22 31.78
N GLY A 574 5.34 28.30 31.00
CA GLY A 574 5.63 29.67 31.43
C GLY A 574 7.00 30.26 31.07
N GLN A 575 7.87 29.55 30.33
CA GLN A 575 9.15 30.13 29.91
C GLN A 575 9.05 31.09 28.70
N THR A 576 8.00 31.00 27.87
CA THR A 576 7.87 31.82 26.65
C THR A 576 6.77 32.88 26.80
N THR A 577 7.13 34.09 27.20
CA THR A 577 6.21 35.24 27.22
C THR A 577 6.01 35.74 25.79
N GLY A 578 5.08 35.14 25.04
CA GLY A 578 4.73 35.63 23.70
C GLY A 578 4.08 34.64 22.75
N ASP A 579 4.06 33.34 23.06
CA ASP A 579 3.47 32.35 22.15
C ASP A 579 1.99 32.09 22.48
N SER A 580 1.22 31.76 21.45
CA SER A 580 -0.25 31.77 21.39
C SER A 580 -0.98 30.72 22.27
N GLY A 581 -0.34 30.20 23.32
CA GLY A 581 -0.90 29.16 24.22
C GLY A 581 -1.28 27.86 23.50
N VAL A 582 -0.78 27.66 22.27
CA VAL A 582 -1.04 26.45 21.47
C VAL A 582 -0.29 25.26 22.05
N GLY A 583 0.99 25.42 22.38
CA GLY A 583 1.81 24.35 22.99
C GLY A 583 1.20 23.83 24.31
N GLU A 584 0.77 24.72 25.20
CA GLU A 584 0.16 24.32 26.48
C GLU A 584 -1.13 23.49 26.32
N ARG A 585 -1.93 23.80 25.28
CA ARG A 585 -3.16 23.06 24.98
C ARG A 585 -2.86 21.70 24.36
N VAL A 586 -1.87 21.62 23.47
CA VAL A 586 -1.38 20.34 22.91
C VAL A 586 -0.84 19.43 24.03
N VAL A 587 -0.03 19.96 24.94
CA VAL A 587 0.45 19.19 26.11
C VAL A 587 -0.71 18.72 26.97
N SER A 588 -1.71 19.58 27.23
CA SER A 588 -2.89 19.21 28.03
C SER A 588 -3.71 18.10 27.37
N GLN A 589 -3.88 18.13 26.04
CA GLN A 589 -4.51 17.05 25.30
C GLN A 589 -3.68 15.77 25.35
N LEU A 590 -2.36 15.85 25.15
CA LEU A 590 -1.46 14.70 25.25
C LEU A 590 -1.53 14.02 26.62
N LEU A 591 -1.57 14.79 27.70
CA LEU A 591 -1.76 14.26 29.06
C LEU A 591 -3.12 13.55 29.21
N THR A 592 -4.17 14.11 28.62
CA THR A 592 -5.51 13.51 28.65
C THR A 592 -5.55 12.19 27.89
N GLU A 593 -4.88 12.09 26.74
CA GLU A 593 -4.79 10.84 25.98
C GLU A 593 -3.92 9.80 26.69
N LEU A 594 -2.79 10.20 27.29
CA LEU A 594 -1.92 9.28 28.06
C LEU A 594 -2.65 8.72 29.29
N ASP A 595 -3.36 9.55 30.04
CA ASP A 595 -4.19 9.11 31.17
C ASP A 595 -5.34 8.19 30.69
N GLY A 596 -5.82 8.37 29.46
CA GLY A 596 -6.86 7.54 28.83
C GLY A 596 -6.39 6.16 28.35
N LEU A 597 -5.07 5.89 28.35
CA LEU A 597 -4.50 4.58 27.99
C LEU A 597 -4.54 3.57 29.15
N GLU A 598 -4.94 3.98 30.36
CA GLU A 598 -5.01 3.09 31.54
C GLU A 598 -5.92 1.87 31.32
N GLU A 599 -6.93 1.95 30.44
CA GLU A 599 -7.88 0.86 30.15
C GLU A 599 -7.45 -0.09 29.00
N LEU A 600 -6.34 0.21 28.29
CA LEU A 600 -5.97 -0.50 27.06
C LEU A 600 -4.54 -1.08 27.16
N GLU A 601 -4.41 -2.40 27.06
CA GLU A 601 -3.13 -3.12 27.25
C GLU A 601 -2.23 -3.15 26.00
N ASP A 602 -2.78 -2.82 24.82
CA ASP A 602 -2.13 -3.08 23.52
C ASP A 602 -1.54 -1.83 22.83
N VAL A 603 -1.56 -0.66 23.49
CA VAL A 603 -0.99 0.59 22.93
C VAL A 603 0.14 1.10 23.83
N VAL A 604 1.33 1.26 23.25
CA VAL A 604 2.53 1.73 23.96
C VAL A 604 3.03 3.03 23.35
N VAL A 605 3.36 4.01 24.19
CA VAL A 605 3.92 5.29 23.75
C VAL A 605 5.43 5.31 23.96
N ILE A 606 6.18 5.67 22.93
CA ILE A 606 7.62 5.90 22.99
C ILE A 606 7.87 7.36 22.65
N ALA A 607 8.41 8.13 23.58
CA ALA A 607 8.82 9.51 23.35
C ALA A 607 10.35 9.60 23.33
N THR A 608 10.91 10.43 22.46
CA THR A 608 12.34 10.73 22.45
C THR A 608 12.61 12.20 22.70
N THR A 609 13.73 12.47 23.37
CA THR A 609 14.21 13.83 23.59
C THR A 609 15.73 13.90 23.56
N ASN A 610 16.24 15.01 23.04
CA ASN A 610 17.65 15.36 23.19
C ASN A 610 17.88 16.24 24.42
N ARG A 611 16.81 16.80 25.00
CA ARG A 611 16.82 17.77 26.08
C ARG A 611 15.78 17.40 27.15
N PRO A 612 16.06 16.37 27.96
CA PRO A 612 15.16 15.97 29.03
C PRO A 612 14.95 17.09 30.07
N ASP A 613 15.88 18.04 30.18
CA ASP A 613 15.80 19.24 31.02
C ASP A 613 14.63 20.18 30.67
N LEU A 614 14.10 20.09 29.45
CA LEU A 614 13.03 20.99 28.97
C LEU A 614 11.62 20.42 29.07
N ILE A 615 11.47 19.13 29.38
CA ILE A 615 10.17 18.45 29.35
C ILE A 615 9.33 18.83 30.57
N ASP A 616 8.04 19.08 30.35
CA ASP A 616 7.07 19.24 31.45
C ASP A 616 7.06 18.01 32.38
N GLN A 617 7.41 18.24 33.65
CA GLN A 617 7.38 17.24 34.74
C GLN A 617 6.02 16.52 34.89
N ALA A 618 4.93 17.08 34.37
CA ALA A 618 3.65 16.40 34.31
C ALA A 618 3.68 15.14 33.42
N LEU A 619 4.50 15.10 32.36
CA LEU A 619 4.60 13.95 31.46
C LEU A 619 5.38 12.79 32.09
N LEU A 620 6.32 13.08 32.98
CA LEU A 620 7.21 12.10 33.64
C LEU A 620 6.57 11.41 34.86
N ARG A 621 5.28 11.65 35.12
CA ARG A 621 4.59 11.06 36.27
C ARG A 621 4.23 9.60 35.99
N PRO A 622 4.18 8.76 37.04
CA PRO A 622 3.68 7.39 36.92
C PRO A 622 2.30 7.35 36.23
N GLY A 623 2.11 6.37 35.33
CA GLY A 623 0.93 6.24 34.47
C GLY A 623 1.02 6.97 33.12
N ARG A 624 2.11 7.70 32.86
CA ARG A 624 2.35 8.43 31.60
C ARG A 624 3.64 7.95 30.94
N LEU A 625 4.69 8.78 30.88
CA LEU A 625 6.05 8.37 30.50
C LEU A 625 6.80 7.95 31.76
N ASP A 626 6.44 6.79 32.30
CA ASP A 626 6.91 6.31 33.60
C ASP A 626 8.24 5.56 33.52
N ARG A 627 8.60 5.04 32.34
CA ARG A 627 9.89 4.37 32.10
C ARG A 627 10.86 5.30 31.40
N HIS A 628 12.01 5.56 32.02
CA HIS A 628 13.06 6.39 31.45
C HIS A 628 14.25 5.54 30.98
N VAL A 629 14.56 5.60 29.69
CA VAL A 629 15.65 4.82 29.09
C VAL A 629 16.72 5.78 28.58
N HIS A 630 17.88 5.79 29.25
CA HIS A 630 19.05 6.53 28.77
C HIS A 630 19.69 5.79 27.59
N VAL A 631 19.97 6.53 26.52
CA VAL A 631 20.71 6.06 25.34
C VAL A 631 22.11 6.67 25.37
N PRO A 632 23.11 5.94 25.90
CA PRO A 632 24.46 6.47 26.09
C PRO A 632 25.20 6.65 24.77
N VAL A 633 26.32 7.38 24.85
CA VAL A 633 27.29 7.46 23.75
C VAL A 633 27.93 6.08 23.56
N PRO A 634 28.07 5.56 22.33
CA PRO A 634 28.62 4.23 22.10
C PRO A 634 30.08 4.12 22.57
N ASP A 635 30.38 2.99 23.23
CA ASP A 635 31.72 2.59 23.61
C ASP A 635 32.50 2.04 22.40
N GLU A 636 33.76 1.64 22.61
CA GLU A 636 34.61 1.14 21.52
C GLU A 636 34.02 -0.10 20.84
N GLU A 637 33.45 -1.03 21.61
CA GLU A 637 32.79 -2.23 21.06
C GLU A 637 31.51 -1.86 20.29
N GLY A 638 30.70 -0.96 20.83
CA GLY A 638 29.51 -0.41 20.18
C GLY A 638 29.86 0.28 18.87
N ARG A 639 30.88 1.14 18.84
CA ARG A 639 31.35 1.80 17.61
C ARG A 639 31.81 0.78 16.56
N LYS A 640 32.53 -0.26 16.96
CA LYS A 640 32.91 -1.36 16.05
C LYS A 640 31.68 -2.00 15.39
N LYS A 641 30.66 -2.35 16.19
CA LYS A 641 29.40 -2.91 15.69
C LYS A 641 28.67 -1.94 14.77
N ILE A 642 28.66 -0.64 15.10
CA ILE A 642 28.07 0.40 14.25
C ILE A 642 28.79 0.49 12.89
N PHE A 643 30.13 0.45 12.89
CA PHE A 643 30.91 0.37 11.64
C PHE A 643 30.61 -0.90 10.85
N GLU A 644 30.49 -2.07 11.50
CA GLU A 644 30.11 -3.33 10.83
C GLU A 644 28.77 -3.22 10.10
N VAL A 645 27.76 -2.60 10.73
CA VAL A 645 26.45 -2.37 10.12
C VAL A 645 26.56 -1.44 8.91
N HIS A 646 27.16 -0.26 9.06
CA HIS A 646 27.23 0.72 7.96
C HIS A 646 28.18 0.34 6.81
N THR A 647 29.06 -0.63 7.03
CA THR A 647 30.00 -1.11 6.00
C THR A 647 29.60 -2.44 5.36
N ARG A 648 28.55 -3.11 5.87
CA ARG A 648 28.07 -4.44 5.40
C ARG A 648 27.85 -4.53 3.89
N GLU A 649 27.28 -3.50 3.29
CA GLU A 649 26.92 -3.46 1.87
C GLU A 649 27.94 -2.68 1.01
N LYS A 650 28.97 -2.12 1.64
CA LYS A 650 29.95 -1.29 0.95
C LYS A 650 31.09 -2.15 0.40
N PRO A 651 31.60 -1.85 -0.82
CA PRO A 651 32.73 -2.57 -1.38
C PRO A 651 34.02 -2.16 -0.67
N LEU A 652 34.33 -2.82 0.45
CA LEU A 652 35.59 -2.62 1.17
C LEU A 652 36.75 -3.31 0.45
N ALA A 653 37.95 -2.73 0.58
CA ALA A 653 39.20 -3.43 0.29
C ALA A 653 39.52 -4.45 1.41
N ASP A 654 40.17 -5.57 1.06
CA ASP A 654 40.46 -6.71 1.96
C ASP A 654 41.31 -6.37 3.22
N ALA A 655 41.78 -5.12 3.35
CA ALA A 655 42.72 -4.66 4.37
C ALA A 655 42.15 -3.63 5.36
N ILE A 656 40.83 -3.43 5.40
CA ILE A 656 40.22 -2.49 6.35
C ILE A 656 40.02 -3.18 7.71
N ASP A 657 40.65 -2.60 8.72
CA ASP A 657 40.51 -3.01 10.11
C ASP A 657 39.49 -2.10 10.83
N LEU A 658 38.33 -2.68 11.15
CA LEU A 658 37.27 -1.97 11.87
C LEU A 658 37.63 -1.70 13.35
N GLU A 659 38.57 -2.47 13.92
CA GLU A 659 39.05 -2.26 15.29
C GLU A 659 39.86 -0.96 15.38
N TRP A 660 40.68 -0.69 14.36
CA TRP A 660 41.38 0.59 14.25
C TRP A 660 40.41 1.78 14.12
N LEU A 661 39.35 1.66 13.30
CA LEU A 661 38.35 2.71 13.17
C LEU A 661 37.64 3.00 14.49
N ALA A 662 37.24 1.96 15.23
CA ALA A 662 36.58 2.11 16.52
C ALA A 662 37.49 2.78 17.58
N ALA A 663 38.79 2.48 17.56
CA ALA A 663 39.77 3.07 18.47
C ALA A 663 40.01 4.57 18.22
N GLU A 664 40.03 5.02 16.95
CA GLU A 664 40.29 6.43 16.60
C GLU A 664 39.05 7.33 16.64
N THR A 665 37.87 6.77 16.87
CA THR A 665 36.57 7.48 16.84
C THR A 665 35.97 7.70 18.22
N ASP A 666 36.79 7.94 19.24
CA ASP A 666 36.25 8.27 20.57
C ASP A 666 35.43 9.57 20.53
N GLY A 667 34.24 9.53 21.13
CA GLY A 667 33.28 10.63 21.13
C GLY A 667 32.38 10.73 19.89
N TYR A 668 32.52 9.83 18.92
CA TYR A 668 31.63 9.77 17.75
C TYR A 668 30.34 9.05 18.11
N VAL A 669 29.20 9.59 17.64
CA VAL A 669 27.90 8.92 17.73
C VAL A 669 27.58 8.16 16.44
N GLY A 670 26.49 7.39 16.43
CA GLY A 670 26.07 6.63 15.24
C GLY A 670 25.95 7.49 13.98
N ALA A 671 25.37 8.69 14.11
CA ALA A 671 25.27 9.65 13.00
C ALA A 671 26.63 10.15 12.49
N ASP A 672 27.63 10.32 13.36
CA ASP A 672 28.98 10.72 12.95
C ASP A 672 29.68 9.57 12.21
N ILE A 673 29.53 8.33 12.70
CA ILE A 673 30.11 7.14 12.07
C ILE A 673 29.48 6.89 10.70
N GLU A 674 28.17 7.06 10.57
CA GLU A 674 27.47 7.01 9.29
C GLU A 674 28.03 8.07 8.32
N ALA A 675 28.23 9.30 8.81
CA ALA A 675 28.81 10.39 8.03
C ALA A 675 30.24 10.05 7.57
N VAL A 676 31.09 9.49 8.43
CA VAL A 676 32.45 9.04 8.10
C VAL A 676 32.41 7.98 7.01
N CYS A 677 31.54 6.97 7.15
CA CYS A 677 31.36 5.94 6.14
C CYS A 677 30.88 6.52 4.81
N ARG A 678 30.00 7.52 4.84
CA ARG A 678 29.48 8.19 3.64
C ARG A 678 30.54 9.03 2.95
N GLU A 679 31.33 9.82 3.69
CA GLU A 679 32.40 10.63 3.10
C GLU A 679 33.51 9.74 2.52
N ALA A 680 33.91 8.68 3.22
CA ALA A 680 34.87 7.71 2.69
C ALA A 680 34.38 7.05 1.37
N SER A 681 33.07 6.79 1.26
CA SER A 681 32.48 6.30 0.00
C SER A 681 32.48 7.37 -1.09
N MET A 682 32.21 8.62 -0.73
CA MET A 682 32.19 9.74 -1.67
C MET A 682 33.59 10.03 -2.20
N GLU A 683 34.63 9.97 -1.36
CA GLU A 683 36.02 10.08 -1.78
C GLU A 683 36.43 8.96 -2.74
N ALA A 684 36.13 7.71 -2.38
CA ALA A 684 36.38 6.57 -3.27
C ALA A 684 35.69 6.73 -4.63
N THR A 685 34.47 7.29 -4.61
CA THR A 685 33.69 7.57 -5.83
C THR A 685 34.32 8.71 -6.64
N ARG A 686 34.77 9.79 -6.00
CA ARG A 686 35.48 10.90 -6.67
C ARG A 686 36.77 10.40 -7.33
N GLU A 687 37.59 9.63 -6.62
CA GLU A 687 38.83 9.04 -7.15
C GLU A 687 38.55 8.17 -8.38
N PHE A 688 37.51 7.33 -8.31
CA PHE A 688 37.12 6.48 -9.42
C PHE A 688 36.64 7.30 -10.65
N ILE A 689 35.76 8.28 -10.44
CA ILE A 689 35.24 9.14 -11.53
C ILE A 689 36.37 9.96 -12.18
N ASP A 690 37.34 10.43 -11.39
CA ASP A 690 38.47 11.21 -11.92
C ASP A 690 39.52 10.34 -12.64
N SER A 691 39.52 9.02 -12.39
CA SER A 691 40.51 8.09 -12.96
C SER A 691 40.03 7.32 -14.19
N VAL A 692 38.72 7.29 -14.46
CA VAL A 692 38.12 6.56 -15.58
C VAL A 692 37.43 7.51 -16.55
N ASP A 693 37.61 7.30 -17.86
CA ASP A 693 36.90 8.08 -18.87
C ASP A 693 35.37 7.86 -18.77
N PRO A 694 34.51 8.89 -18.94
CA PRO A 694 33.07 8.77 -18.74
C PRO A 694 32.37 7.67 -19.55
N GLU A 695 32.97 7.23 -20.67
CA GLU A 695 32.46 6.18 -21.56
C GLU A 695 32.79 4.76 -21.06
N GLU A 696 33.76 4.59 -20.15
CA GLU A 696 34.22 3.29 -19.61
C GLU A 696 33.74 3.04 -18.16
N ILE A 697 32.96 3.96 -17.60
CA ILE A 697 32.46 3.89 -16.22
C ILE A 697 31.66 2.60 -16.01
N ASP A 698 30.67 2.31 -16.88
CA ASP A 698 29.76 1.16 -16.74
C ASP A 698 30.49 -0.19 -16.73
N GLU A 699 31.61 -0.32 -17.44
CA GLU A 699 32.43 -1.54 -17.46
C GLU A 699 33.33 -1.68 -16.23
N SER A 700 33.68 -0.57 -15.57
CA SER A 700 34.68 -0.51 -14.50
C SER A 700 34.10 -0.33 -13.09
N VAL A 701 32.79 -0.06 -12.95
CA VAL A 701 32.12 0.19 -11.64
C VAL A 701 32.40 -0.91 -10.61
N GLY A 702 32.49 -2.18 -11.04
CA GLY A 702 32.76 -3.32 -10.16
C GLY A 702 34.13 -3.29 -9.45
N ASN A 703 35.04 -2.41 -9.86
CA ASN A 703 36.37 -2.25 -9.27
C ASN A 703 36.44 -1.20 -8.17
N VAL A 704 35.36 -0.44 -7.93
CA VAL A 704 35.33 0.57 -6.87
C VAL A 704 35.51 -0.12 -5.52
N ARG A 705 36.53 0.29 -4.77
CA ARG A 705 36.83 -0.21 -3.43
C ARG A 705 37.13 0.95 -2.51
N ILE A 706 36.55 0.94 -1.32
CA ILE A 706 36.89 1.89 -0.27
C ILE A 706 38.20 1.40 0.36
N SER A 707 39.21 2.27 0.40
CA SER A 707 40.54 2.00 0.94
C SER A 707 40.68 2.60 2.33
N LYS A 708 41.76 2.26 3.04
CA LYS A 708 42.09 2.87 4.33
C LYS A 708 42.32 4.38 4.21
N GLU A 709 42.94 4.84 3.12
CA GLU A 709 43.26 6.26 2.90
C GLU A 709 41.98 7.11 2.86
N HIS A 710 40.89 6.59 2.27
CA HIS A 710 39.59 7.29 2.23
C HIS A 710 38.98 7.46 3.63
N PHE A 711 39.16 6.48 4.52
CA PHE A 711 38.71 6.61 5.91
C PHE A 711 39.58 7.58 6.70
N GLU A 712 40.90 7.59 6.49
CA GLU A 712 41.82 8.54 7.15
C GLU A 712 41.49 10.00 6.77
N ASN A 713 41.17 10.25 5.51
CA ASN A 713 40.72 11.57 5.06
C ASN A 713 39.34 11.95 5.62
N ALA A 714 38.37 11.03 5.57
CA ALA A 714 37.03 11.26 6.12
C ALA A 714 37.06 11.62 7.62
N LEU A 715 37.94 10.96 8.41
CA LEU A 715 38.16 11.27 9.82
C LEU A 715 38.83 12.63 10.06
N THR A 716 39.44 13.22 9.03
CA THR A 716 40.01 14.58 9.11
C THR A 716 38.93 15.64 8.88
N GLU A 717 37.94 15.35 8.03
CA GLU A 717 36.85 16.28 7.72
C GLU A 717 35.71 16.25 8.75
N ILE A 718 35.36 15.06 9.24
CA ILE A 718 34.28 14.87 10.19
C ILE A 718 34.88 14.77 11.59
N GLY A 719 34.46 15.65 12.50
CA GLY A 719 34.88 15.62 13.90
C GLY A 719 33.84 14.97 14.82
N PRO A 720 34.23 14.61 16.06
CA PRO A 720 33.30 14.06 17.04
C PRO A 720 32.24 15.09 17.44
N SER A 721 30.97 14.67 17.42
CA SER A 721 29.86 15.55 17.85
C SER A 721 29.76 15.68 19.38
N VAL A 722 30.27 14.72 20.14
CA VAL A 722 30.15 14.72 21.60
C VAL A 722 31.48 15.09 22.27
N THR A 723 31.45 16.18 23.04
CA THR A 723 32.58 16.58 23.88
C THR A 723 32.53 15.89 25.25
N PRO A 724 33.67 15.77 25.97
CA PRO A 724 33.68 15.27 27.34
C PRO A 724 32.72 16.03 28.29
N GLU A 725 32.60 17.35 28.13
CA GLU A 725 31.65 18.18 28.90
C GLU A 725 30.18 17.81 28.61
N THR A 726 29.87 17.46 27.36
CA THR A 726 28.52 17.01 26.99
C THR A 726 28.22 15.65 27.60
N ARG A 727 29.20 14.74 27.62
CA ARG A 727 29.06 13.42 28.25
C ARG A 727 28.79 13.55 29.76
N GLU A 728 29.60 14.34 30.46
CA GLU A 728 29.43 14.60 31.91
C GLU A 728 28.05 15.21 32.21
N ARG A 729 27.56 16.13 31.38
CA ARG A 729 26.22 16.71 31.54
C ARG A 729 25.10 15.69 31.42
N TYR A 730 25.18 14.72 30.50
CA TYR A 730 24.16 13.68 30.37
C TYR A 730 24.24 12.64 31.50
N GLU A 731 25.44 12.37 32.02
CA GLU A 731 25.64 11.54 33.22
C GLU A 731 25.03 12.22 34.47
N GLU A 732 25.23 13.53 34.66
CA GLU A 732 24.58 14.30 35.74
C GLU A 732 23.05 14.26 35.64
N ILE A 733 22.51 14.41 34.43
CA ILE A 733 21.07 14.31 34.17
C ILE A 733 20.56 12.89 34.50
N GLU A 734 21.30 11.85 34.10
CA GLU A 734 20.94 10.47 34.43
C GLU A 734 20.88 10.24 35.94
N GLU A 735 21.84 10.77 36.71
CA GLU A 735 21.80 10.71 38.17
C GLU A 735 20.56 11.42 38.74
N GLU A 736 20.17 12.58 38.21
CA GLU A 736 18.95 13.29 38.63
C GLU A 736 17.67 12.48 38.34
N PHE A 737 17.57 11.83 37.17
CA PHE A 737 16.43 11.00 36.81
C PHE A 737 16.37 9.69 37.63
N GLN A 738 17.51 9.05 37.89
CA GLN A 738 17.59 7.86 38.77
C GLN A 738 17.23 8.19 40.22
N THR A 739 17.56 9.40 40.70
CA THR A 739 17.21 9.84 42.06
C THR A 739 15.71 10.18 42.19
N ALA A 740 15.04 10.47 41.07
CA ALA A 740 13.59 10.76 41.02
C ALA A 740 12.72 9.49 40.90
N GLU A 741 13.29 8.37 40.46
CA GLU A 741 12.63 7.06 40.54
C GLU A 741 12.57 6.59 42.00
N PRO A 742 11.40 6.15 42.52
CA PRO A 742 11.35 5.58 43.86
C PRO A 742 12.22 4.32 43.89
N GLU A 743 13.24 4.30 44.77
CA GLU A 743 14.12 3.15 45.02
C GLU A 743 13.30 1.85 45.03
N THR A 744 13.38 1.07 43.96
CA THR A 744 12.83 -0.28 43.95
C THR A 744 13.81 -1.15 44.74
N GLU A 745 13.30 -1.86 45.74
CA GLU A 745 14.04 -2.50 46.82
C GLU A 745 15.15 -3.47 46.36
N ASP A 746 16.38 -2.97 46.21
CA ASP A 746 17.57 -3.80 45.99
C ASP A 746 18.18 -4.38 47.31
N GLN A 747 17.37 -4.44 48.39
CA GLN A 747 17.79 -4.92 49.73
C GLN A 747 17.20 -6.27 50.17
N LEU A 748 16.57 -7.06 49.29
CA LEU A 748 16.03 -8.38 49.68
C LEU A 748 16.96 -9.59 49.43
N GLY A 749 18.22 -9.37 49.04
CA GLY A 749 19.18 -10.45 48.77
C GLY A 749 19.93 -11.05 49.97
N ARG A 750 19.71 -10.62 51.22
CA ARG A 750 20.51 -11.08 52.38
C ARG A 750 19.69 -11.47 53.62
N THR A 751 18.59 -12.22 53.48
CA THR A 751 17.98 -12.86 54.66
C THR A 751 17.41 -14.27 54.43
N PHE A 752 17.99 -15.06 53.52
CA PHE A 752 17.78 -16.51 53.53
C PHE A 752 19.10 -17.26 53.33
N GLN A 753 19.75 -17.56 54.46
CA GLN A 753 20.68 -18.68 54.62
C GLN A 753 20.42 -19.36 55.95
#